data_AF-A0A9E0VF80-F1
#
_entry.id   AF-A0A9E0VF80-F1
#
_cell.length_a   1.000
_cell.length_b   1.000
_cell.length_c   1.000
_cell.angle_alpha   90.00
_cell.angle_beta   90.00
_cell.angle_gamma   90.00
#
_symmetry.space_group_name_H-M   'P 1'
#
loop_
_entity.id
_entity.type
_entity.pdbx_description
1 polymer ?
#
loop_
_entity_poly.entity_id
_entity_poly.type
_entity_poly.pdbx_seq_one_letter_code
_entity_poly.pdbx_strand_id
1 'polypeptide(L)'
;MNFKQTVTSLFLLAAICAGDFSAFAQTRRGGTTGAPPKASSGDGKKPESSCKNGYQGTVTYTKTVSTSSTGRYGSYRNMKRVYTATIDIRDAGTLPGTVSMSAAGVTGSFNLSGRVTASENETVDQLDVSEKDEYCNLSLKGAGKPQRRRCENRLNDRSEASGTGDAANVFIGLRGRRMTLGITNLPKLAGSKSRASSTNCSGTCVPVQPTSASSSVEIPGAGERGARTDDDAVEFNPESFNRLAGSWTRTSTDGATVENFEWRLARCAPALEIADVRFEHKRVTDPDRWTGVDPLTGTVDGNLVRIKAKVYNNGGDTAYASVKFAETKSGEPLPDGATNVMVKPGEARDVEYEWDTSGFAWDENRRNQSEREIAVALEGGNIEKAKIKILPKPVVMVHGLWSNAAAWADYPGYLREAHSFAWKAYAVGADPEHGRMSTGDHPGNYKPTNTIYQNAQELAKQIKFARETNNAWHVDLVAHSMGGLISRQYINTFMPPVFDGRPEVTHLVMLGTPNMGSPCADTVNEQFEENGATEMHAMRELKPIIVRAFNQRVGDRKGVKFSVLIGVIPVPRTCLADGVFGDGVVPVESAKWNLTDYEYVPRNHIALTGEEDFKGFVLPRLAVGPKKARAEKSTALSFNGLNDAFALIDRRRSEAGSCFRNAAYKPADADSGDGDAAAKEKVVLAAKGVREIELPGAAAGVLIVAEPGVAATLTDAGGRILGQNEGGLEALRNPFRLILPAQKPSGALKLRLENFADGETVVFVTAFNARPAGSSLTIEAGKPTAAGSVPLIARWLENGAPVRSAAITGRIAGRSSEIRFYDDGRHGDGAADDGLYGAAAEKLPVGDYFIEIEAEAGSLKKTAVAPLGVGAPNAPAKPVRRGR
;
A
#
# COMPACT_ATOMS: atom_id res chain seq x y z
N MET A 1 -43.98 -7.59 -34.37
CA MET A 1 -44.41 -6.69 -33.27
C MET A 1 -43.33 -5.65 -33.07
N ASN A 2 -43.71 -4.38 -33.25
CA ASN A 2 -42.86 -3.19 -33.19
C ASN A 2 -42.30 -2.96 -31.78
N PHE A 3 -41.06 -2.46 -31.68
CA PHE A 3 -40.82 -1.14 -31.05
C PHE A 3 -39.44 -0.59 -31.46
N LYS A 4 -39.48 0.57 -32.12
CA LYS A 4 -38.34 1.45 -32.40
C LYS A 4 -38.03 2.26 -31.14
N GLN A 5 -36.77 2.59 -30.91
CA GLN A 5 -36.43 3.93 -30.43
C GLN A 5 -35.02 4.34 -30.87
N THR A 6 -35.00 5.43 -31.62
CA THR A 6 -33.85 6.18 -32.14
C THR A 6 -33.50 7.25 -31.11
N VAL A 7 -32.21 7.50 -30.84
CA VAL A 7 -31.76 8.80 -30.32
C VAL A 7 -30.52 9.24 -31.08
N THR A 8 -30.68 10.36 -31.76
CA THR A 8 -29.72 11.13 -32.55
C THR A 8 -28.92 12.04 -31.62
N SER A 9 -27.59 11.99 -31.67
CA SER A 9 -26.72 12.94 -30.94
C SER A 9 -26.45 14.18 -31.80
N LEU A 10 -26.88 15.33 -31.30
CA LEU A 10 -26.64 16.66 -31.86
C LEU A 10 -25.40 17.26 -31.16
N PHE A 11 -24.36 17.59 -31.94
CA PHE A 11 -23.21 18.38 -31.47
C PHE A 11 -23.61 19.85 -31.37
N LEU A 12 -23.43 20.46 -30.19
CA LEU A 12 -23.46 21.92 -30.02
C LEU A 12 -22.12 22.39 -29.45
N LEU A 13 -21.40 23.17 -30.26
CA LEU A 13 -20.25 23.98 -29.86
C LEU A 13 -20.73 25.15 -28.99
N ALA A 14 -20.07 25.38 -27.86
CA ALA A 14 -20.07 26.68 -27.19
C ALA A 14 -18.66 26.98 -26.67
N ALA A 15 -18.08 28.06 -27.21
CA ALA A 15 -16.85 28.71 -26.78
C ALA A 15 -17.10 29.65 -25.57
N ILE A 16 -16.01 30.29 -25.08
CA ILE A 16 -15.86 31.31 -24.01
C ILE A 16 -15.16 30.71 -22.77
N CYS A 17 -14.06 31.19 -22.23
CA CYS A 17 -13.11 32.27 -22.57
C CYS A 17 -11.82 32.01 -21.77
N ALA A 18 -10.67 32.30 -22.38
CA ALA A 18 -9.37 32.40 -21.70
C ALA A 18 -9.32 33.70 -20.87
N GLY A 19 -8.73 33.64 -19.67
CA GLY A 19 -8.45 34.79 -18.82
C GLY A 19 -6.98 34.77 -18.42
N ASP A 20 -6.21 35.60 -19.10
CA ASP A 20 -4.78 35.81 -18.90
C ASP A 20 -4.45 36.47 -17.55
N PHE A 21 -3.34 36.03 -16.99
CA PHE A 21 -2.59 36.73 -15.95
C PHE A 21 -2.07 38.07 -16.48
N SER A 22 -2.32 39.15 -15.75
CA SER A 22 -1.52 40.38 -15.88
C SER A 22 -1.38 41.08 -14.55
N ALA A 23 -0.12 41.15 -14.12
CA ALA A 23 0.36 41.99 -13.03
C ALA A 23 0.10 43.46 -13.32
N PHE A 24 -0.30 44.24 -12.31
CA PHE A 24 -0.10 45.68 -12.33
C PHE A 24 0.49 46.16 -11.01
N ALA A 25 1.65 46.80 -11.18
CA ALA A 25 2.45 47.43 -10.18
C ALA A 25 1.78 48.68 -9.61
N GLN A 26 2.07 48.95 -8.33
CA GLN A 26 1.78 50.19 -7.64
C GLN A 26 2.63 51.33 -8.21
N THR A 27 2.01 52.47 -8.51
CA THR A 27 2.69 53.76 -8.65
C THR A 27 2.10 54.79 -7.68
N ARG A 28 2.99 55.34 -6.85
CA ARG A 28 2.81 56.50 -5.96
C ARG A 28 2.78 57.83 -6.74
N ARG A 29 1.99 58.79 -6.26
CA ARG A 29 2.19 60.26 -6.16
C ARG A 29 0.91 60.82 -5.48
N GLY A 30 0.89 61.71 -4.48
CA GLY A 30 1.87 62.59 -3.86
C GLY A 30 1.22 63.97 -3.67
N GLY A 31 1.03 64.43 -2.42
CA GLY A 31 0.68 65.83 -2.06
C GLY A 31 -0.22 65.93 -0.82
N THR A 32 0.28 65.99 0.43
CA THR A 32 0.72 67.17 1.23
C THR A 32 -0.38 68.24 1.39
N THR A 33 -0.95 68.48 2.57
CA THR A 33 -0.42 69.27 3.72
C THR A 33 -1.55 69.31 4.78
N GLY A 34 -1.41 69.41 6.10
CA GLY A 34 -0.32 69.49 7.06
C GLY A 34 -0.90 69.28 8.47
N ALA A 35 -0.10 68.65 9.35
CA ALA A 35 -0.37 68.35 10.78
C ALA A 35 -0.24 69.63 11.67
N PRO A 36 -0.45 69.66 13.02
CA PRO A 36 0.17 68.77 14.05
C PRO A 36 -0.65 68.63 15.39
N PRO A 37 -0.14 68.11 16.53
CA PRO A 37 1.13 67.40 16.80
C PRO A 37 1.01 66.00 17.45
N LYS A 38 2.13 65.28 17.36
CA LYS A 38 2.47 63.95 17.90
C LYS A 38 2.57 63.90 19.43
N ALA A 39 2.30 62.72 20.00
CA ALA A 39 3.07 62.17 21.12
C ALA A 39 3.18 60.63 21.06
N SER A 40 4.44 60.18 20.92
CA SER A 40 5.07 58.87 21.15
C SER A 40 4.28 57.56 21.04
N SER A 41 4.51 56.82 19.95
CA SER A 41 4.40 55.36 19.89
C SER A 41 5.63 54.71 20.53
N GLY A 42 5.47 54.19 21.75
CA GLY A 42 6.35 53.19 22.33
C GLY A 42 5.85 51.80 21.94
N ASP A 43 6.77 50.91 21.56
CA ASP A 43 6.54 49.52 21.18
C ASP A 43 5.66 48.76 22.17
N GLY A 44 4.39 48.56 21.80
CA GLY A 44 3.50 47.60 22.43
C GLY A 44 3.24 46.46 21.45
N LYS A 45 3.91 45.32 21.63
CA LYS A 45 3.48 44.05 21.05
C LYS A 45 1.98 43.91 21.29
N LYS A 46 1.19 43.86 20.21
CA LYS A 46 -0.22 43.50 20.24
C LYS A 46 -0.29 42.10 20.88
N PRO A 47 -0.99 41.89 22.00
CA PRO A 47 -1.06 40.56 22.60
C PRO A 47 -1.85 39.66 21.64
N GLU A 48 -1.19 38.63 21.12
CA GLU A 48 -1.86 37.52 20.44
C GLU A 48 -2.87 36.89 21.41
N SER A 49 -4.13 36.81 21.00
CA SER A 49 -5.18 36.14 21.77
C SER A 49 -4.92 34.63 21.78
N SER A 50 -4.44 34.12 22.91
CA SER A 50 -4.01 32.74 23.13
C SER A 50 -5.13 31.76 23.47
N CYS A 51 -6.36 31.94 22.96
CA CYS A 51 -7.47 31.08 23.36
C CYS A 51 -7.33 29.66 22.78
N LYS A 52 -6.74 28.74 23.56
CA LYS A 52 -6.44 27.36 23.14
C LYS A 52 -7.49 26.33 23.57
N ASN A 53 -8.31 26.62 24.59
CA ASN A 53 -9.38 25.74 25.13
C ASN A 53 -10.44 26.60 25.88
N GLY A 54 -11.63 26.07 26.22
CA GLY A 54 -12.61 26.80 27.08
C GLY A 54 -13.53 27.81 26.36
N TYR A 55 -13.92 28.90 27.04
CA TYR A 55 -14.79 29.98 26.51
C TYR A 55 -14.12 31.35 26.69
N GLN A 56 -14.39 32.26 25.75
CA GLN A 56 -14.02 33.69 25.82
C GLN A 56 -15.27 34.57 25.68
N GLY A 57 -15.24 35.78 26.22
CA GLY A 57 -16.33 36.74 26.09
C GLY A 57 -16.60 37.52 27.37
N THR A 58 -17.82 37.99 27.56
CA THR A 58 -18.16 38.91 28.66
C THR A 58 -19.31 38.41 29.51
N VAL A 59 -19.21 38.61 30.82
CA VAL A 59 -20.31 38.45 31.77
C VAL A 59 -20.49 39.75 32.54
N THR A 60 -21.69 40.30 32.55
CA THR A 60 -22.05 41.50 33.29
C THR A 60 -23.09 41.15 34.37
N TYR A 61 -22.81 41.54 35.60
CA TYR A 61 -23.73 41.46 36.73
C TYR A 61 -24.09 42.85 37.20
N THR A 62 -25.38 43.13 37.38
CA THR A 62 -25.88 44.38 37.94
C THR A 62 -26.84 44.09 39.09
N LYS A 63 -26.67 44.78 40.22
CA LYS A 63 -27.57 44.72 41.38
C LYS A 63 -28.05 46.12 41.73
N THR A 64 -29.36 46.31 41.73
CA THR A 64 -30.01 47.55 42.14
C THR A 64 -30.77 47.29 43.43
N VAL A 65 -30.44 48.02 44.50
CA VAL A 65 -31.18 48.01 45.76
C VAL A 65 -31.85 49.38 45.92
N SER A 66 -33.17 49.38 46.01
CA SER A 66 -33.99 50.57 46.22
C SER A 66 -34.79 50.40 47.51
N THR A 67 -34.63 51.32 48.46
CA THR A 67 -35.44 51.35 49.68
C THR A 67 -36.09 52.71 49.84
N SER A 68 -37.39 52.72 50.07
CA SER A 68 -38.14 53.93 50.40
C SER A 68 -38.81 53.73 51.76
N SER A 69 -38.59 54.66 52.69
CA SER A 69 -39.31 54.69 53.96
C SER A 69 -39.94 56.05 54.16
N THR A 70 -41.21 56.07 54.59
CA THR A 70 -41.95 57.27 54.95
C THR A 70 -42.17 57.31 56.46
N GLY A 71 -41.83 58.43 57.08
CA GLY A 71 -42.03 58.71 58.50
C GLY A 71 -43.30 59.52 58.77
N ARG A 72 -43.58 59.81 60.05
CA ARG A 72 -44.63 60.77 60.42
C ARG A 72 -44.24 62.18 59.96
N TYR A 73 -45.25 63.02 59.71
CA TYR A 73 -45.12 64.45 59.35
C TYR A 73 -44.45 64.74 57.99
N GLY A 74 -44.48 63.78 57.05
CA GLY A 74 -43.98 63.98 55.68
C GLY A 74 -42.48 63.75 55.51
N SER A 75 -41.80 63.21 56.53
CA SER A 75 -40.40 62.78 56.41
C SER A 75 -40.27 61.57 55.49
N TYR A 76 -39.23 61.51 54.67
CA TYR A 76 -38.93 60.35 53.83
C TYR A 76 -37.44 60.10 53.71
N ARG A 77 -37.10 58.86 53.37
CA ARG A 77 -35.75 58.46 52.99
C ARG A 77 -35.82 57.51 51.81
N ASN A 78 -35.28 57.95 50.68
CA ASN A 78 -35.17 57.18 49.46
C ASN A 78 -33.70 56.88 49.21
N MET A 79 -33.34 55.61 49.14
CA MET A 79 -32.01 55.17 48.80
C MET A 79 -32.09 54.33 47.53
N LYS A 80 -31.17 54.59 46.59
CA LYS A 80 -30.93 53.75 45.43
C LYS A 80 -29.44 53.46 45.33
N ARG A 81 -29.09 52.18 45.35
CA ARG A 81 -27.71 51.68 45.21
C ARG A 81 -27.64 50.77 43.99
N VAL A 82 -26.72 51.05 43.08
CA VAL A 82 -26.49 50.29 41.85
C VAL A 82 -25.05 49.81 41.84
N TYR A 83 -24.86 48.50 41.86
CA TYR A 83 -23.57 47.85 41.67
C TYR A 83 -23.54 47.20 40.29
N THR A 84 -22.47 47.41 39.54
CA THR A 84 -22.24 46.77 38.23
C THR A 84 -20.84 46.18 38.19
N ALA A 85 -20.72 44.92 37.80
CA ALA A 85 -19.45 44.25 37.54
C ALA A 85 -19.46 43.62 36.15
N THR A 86 -18.47 43.93 35.33
CA THR A 86 -18.24 43.33 34.02
C THR A 86 -16.94 42.54 34.05
N ILE A 87 -17.01 41.27 33.67
CA ILE A 87 -15.90 40.33 33.62
C ILE A 87 -15.60 40.06 32.14
N ASP A 88 -14.39 40.40 31.73
CA ASP A 88 -13.83 40.12 30.41
C ASP A 88 -13.00 38.83 30.49
N ILE A 89 -13.54 37.74 29.95
CA ILE A 89 -12.97 36.39 29.98
C ILE A 89 -12.00 36.26 28.81
N ARG A 90 -10.70 36.28 29.15
CA ARG A 90 -9.58 36.25 28.19
C ARG A 90 -8.76 34.97 28.26
N ASP A 91 -8.79 34.26 29.39
CA ASP A 91 -8.04 33.03 29.60
C ASP A 91 -8.95 31.84 29.88
N ALA A 92 -8.59 30.74 29.23
CA ALA A 92 -9.24 29.46 29.27
C ALA A 92 -9.18 28.83 30.66
N GLY A 93 -10.32 28.71 31.34
CA GLY A 93 -10.45 27.68 32.35
C GLY A 93 -10.27 26.30 31.71
N THR A 94 -9.45 25.43 32.30
CA THR A 94 -9.42 24.01 31.94
C THR A 94 -10.82 23.43 32.13
N LEU A 95 -11.45 22.98 31.04
CA LEU A 95 -12.60 22.09 31.11
C LEU A 95 -12.13 20.82 31.84
N PRO A 96 -12.64 20.50 33.05
CA PRO A 96 -12.48 19.16 33.57
C PRO A 96 -13.19 18.20 32.59
N GLY A 97 -12.66 16.99 32.41
CA GLY A 97 -13.15 16.00 31.45
C GLY A 97 -14.54 15.40 31.73
N THR A 98 -15.54 16.23 32.07
CA THR A 98 -16.87 15.82 32.55
C THR A 98 -18.03 16.54 31.88
N VAL A 99 -17.82 17.31 30.79
CA VAL A 99 -18.96 17.78 29.97
C VAL A 99 -19.30 16.71 28.94
N SER A 100 -20.33 15.90 29.24
CA SER A 100 -20.85 14.89 28.32
C SER A 100 -22.06 15.43 27.55
N MET A 101 -22.04 15.32 26.22
CA MET A 101 -23.20 15.58 25.37
C MET A 101 -23.92 14.26 25.05
N SER A 102 -25.23 14.24 25.22
CA SER A 102 -26.08 13.11 24.82
C SER A 102 -27.36 13.63 24.17
N ALA A 103 -28.15 12.74 23.56
CA ALA A 103 -29.49 13.08 23.06
C ALA A 103 -30.42 13.62 24.17
N ALA A 104 -30.10 13.36 25.45
CA ALA A 104 -30.85 13.86 26.61
C ALA A 104 -30.40 15.26 27.09
N GLY A 105 -29.40 15.87 26.44
CA GLY A 105 -28.88 17.21 26.77
C GLY A 105 -27.42 17.20 27.24
N VAL A 106 -26.97 18.32 27.82
CA VAL A 106 -25.58 18.53 28.27
C VAL A 106 -25.51 18.43 29.79
N THR A 107 -24.55 17.67 30.32
CA THR A 107 -24.31 17.57 31.76
C THR A 107 -22.83 17.85 32.04
N GLY A 108 -22.54 18.74 32.99
CA GLY A 108 -21.18 19.05 33.41
C GLY A 108 -21.06 20.43 34.07
N SER A 109 -19.87 20.78 34.55
CA SER A 109 -19.58 22.11 35.09
C SER A 109 -18.15 22.54 34.79
N PHE A 110 -17.92 23.84 34.69
CA PHE A 110 -16.60 24.42 34.47
C PHE A 110 -16.49 25.83 35.06
N ASN A 111 -15.26 26.24 35.36
CA ASN A 111 -14.93 27.56 35.87
C ASN A 111 -14.14 28.34 34.82
N LEU A 112 -14.43 29.62 34.66
CA LEU A 112 -13.72 30.56 33.79
C LEU A 112 -13.12 31.68 34.63
N SER A 113 -12.01 32.25 34.18
CA SER A 113 -11.36 33.40 34.81
C SER A 113 -11.25 34.57 33.84
N GLY A 114 -11.35 35.79 34.37
CA GLY A 114 -11.31 37.00 33.55
C GLY A 114 -10.93 38.25 34.33
N ARG A 115 -10.67 39.33 33.59
CA ARG A 115 -10.41 40.65 34.16
C ARG A 115 -11.73 41.32 34.54
N VAL A 116 -11.83 41.84 35.75
CA VAL A 116 -13.06 42.44 36.28
C VAL A 116 -12.93 43.95 36.29
N THR A 117 -13.98 44.63 35.82
CA THR A 117 -14.21 46.05 36.05
C THR A 117 -15.53 46.20 36.80
N ALA A 118 -15.50 46.84 37.96
CA ALA A 118 -16.69 47.02 38.79
C ALA A 118 -16.85 48.48 39.21
N SER A 119 -18.10 48.90 39.34
CA SER A 119 -18.50 50.23 39.75
C SER A 119 -19.73 50.17 40.63
N GLU A 120 -19.82 51.09 41.57
CA GLU A 120 -20.94 51.19 42.49
C GLU A 120 -21.34 52.64 42.66
N ASN A 121 -22.63 52.93 42.51
CA ASN A 121 -23.22 54.25 42.69
C ASN A 121 -24.38 54.15 43.69
N GLU A 122 -24.33 54.91 44.77
CA GLU A 122 -25.40 55.01 45.76
C GLU A 122 -25.84 56.47 45.90
N THR A 123 -27.15 56.68 45.87
CA THR A 123 -27.80 57.97 46.10
C THR A 123 -28.81 57.82 47.23
N VAL A 124 -28.72 58.68 48.24
CA VAL A 124 -29.71 58.80 49.31
C VAL A 124 -30.27 60.21 49.28
N ASP A 125 -31.58 60.34 49.10
CA ASP A 125 -32.34 61.58 49.29
C ASP A 125 -33.22 61.40 50.52
N GLN A 126 -32.97 62.20 51.54
CA GLN A 126 -33.66 62.15 52.81
C GLN A 126 -34.20 63.52 53.17
N LEU A 127 -35.45 63.56 53.60
CA LEU A 127 -36.10 64.74 54.15
C LEU A 127 -36.57 64.41 55.57
N ASP A 128 -35.99 65.07 56.56
CA ASP A 128 -36.45 65.01 57.94
C ASP A 128 -37.20 66.29 58.28
N VAL A 129 -38.48 66.13 58.65
CA VAL A 129 -39.34 67.23 59.08
C VAL A 129 -39.46 67.20 60.59
N SER A 130 -39.08 68.30 61.26
CA SER A 130 -39.25 68.47 62.70
C SER A 130 -40.15 69.66 62.99
N GLU A 131 -41.12 69.47 63.90
CA GLU A 131 -41.96 70.54 64.44
C GLU A 131 -41.59 70.73 65.92
N LYS A 132 -41.33 71.98 66.32
CA LYS A 132 -41.17 72.38 67.73
C LYS A 132 -42.03 73.62 67.99
N ASP A 133 -42.67 73.67 69.15
CA ASP A 133 -43.34 74.87 69.61
C ASP A 133 -42.28 75.86 70.13
N GLU A 134 -42.23 77.07 69.55
CA GLU A 134 -41.31 78.13 69.96
C GLU A 134 -42.12 79.31 70.52
N TYR A 135 -41.81 79.72 71.75
CA TYR A 135 -42.51 80.81 72.44
C TYR A 135 -41.78 82.13 72.24
N CYS A 136 -42.46 83.12 71.67
CA CYS A 136 -41.87 84.41 71.36
C CYS A 136 -42.33 85.49 72.33
N ASN A 137 -41.41 86.02 73.13
CA ASN A 137 -41.67 87.18 73.98
C ASN A 137 -41.48 88.47 73.18
N LEU A 138 -42.57 88.99 72.59
CA LEU A 138 -42.63 90.37 72.14
C LEU A 138 -43.08 91.24 73.33
N SER A 139 -42.21 92.18 73.70
CA SER A 139 -42.39 93.13 74.79
C SER A 139 -43.66 93.98 74.62
N LEU A 140 -44.40 94.10 75.74
CA LEU A 140 -45.50 95.03 76.07
C LEU A 140 -46.92 94.67 75.56
N LYS A 141 -47.64 93.99 76.48
CA LYS A 141 -49.11 93.91 76.67
C LYS A 141 -49.93 93.14 75.61
N GLY A 142 -49.84 91.81 75.66
CA GLY A 142 -50.85 90.89 75.11
C GLY A 142 -50.31 89.47 74.95
N ALA A 143 -51.04 88.46 75.42
CA ALA A 143 -50.64 87.05 75.44
C ALA A 143 -50.08 86.55 74.09
N GLY A 144 -48.82 86.10 74.09
CA GLY A 144 -48.18 85.51 72.91
C GLY A 144 -48.83 84.16 72.55
N LYS A 145 -49.29 84.02 71.30
CA LYS A 145 -49.70 82.72 70.75
C LYS A 145 -48.43 81.90 70.43
N PRO A 146 -48.38 80.59 70.76
CA PRO A 146 -47.27 79.74 70.32
C PRO A 146 -47.22 79.74 68.78
N GLN A 147 -46.04 79.97 68.20
CA GLN A 147 -45.80 79.71 66.79
C GLN A 147 -45.13 78.36 66.65
N ARG A 148 -45.63 77.55 65.71
CA ARG A 148 -45.00 76.27 65.36
C ARG A 148 -43.83 76.54 64.43
N ARG A 149 -42.63 76.23 64.90
CA ARG A 149 -41.44 76.18 64.07
C ARG A 149 -41.43 74.84 63.34
N ARG A 150 -41.48 74.89 62.02
CA ARG A 150 -41.29 73.72 61.15
C ARG A 150 -39.95 73.83 60.46
N CYS A 151 -39.08 72.86 60.68
CA CYS A 151 -37.77 72.78 60.02
C CYS A 151 -37.72 71.55 59.12
N GLU A 152 -37.34 71.78 57.87
CA GLU A 152 -37.09 70.77 56.86
C GLU A 152 -35.59 70.63 56.67
N ASN A 153 -35.06 69.47 57.04
CA ASN A 153 -33.66 69.11 56.82
C ASN A 153 -33.61 68.16 55.63
N ARG A 154 -33.04 68.61 54.51
CA ARG A 154 -32.79 67.76 53.35
C ARG A 154 -31.34 67.31 53.33
N LEU A 155 -31.14 66.01 53.16
CA LEU A 155 -29.84 65.35 53.07
C LEU A 155 -29.77 64.61 51.73
N ASN A 156 -28.78 64.96 50.92
CA ASN A 156 -28.43 64.27 49.69
C ASN A 156 -27.03 63.65 49.86
N ASP A 157 -26.97 62.34 50.08
CA ASP A 157 -25.71 61.59 50.04
C ASP A 157 -25.54 60.97 48.64
N ARG A 158 -24.35 61.11 48.07
CA ARG A 158 -23.96 60.41 46.85
C ARG A 158 -22.59 59.77 47.05
N SER A 159 -22.51 58.46 46.86
CA SER A 159 -21.23 57.74 46.83
C SER A 159 -21.02 57.06 45.49
N GLU A 160 -19.81 57.19 44.98
CA GLU A 160 -19.35 56.56 43.75
C GLU A 160 -18.03 55.84 44.03
N ALA A 161 -17.97 54.57 43.67
CA ALA A 161 -16.77 53.74 43.83
C ALA A 161 -16.52 52.94 42.56
N SER A 162 -15.25 52.71 42.23
CA SER A 162 -14.87 51.85 41.11
C SER A 162 -13.62 51.05 41.44
N GLY A 163 -13.40 49.97 40.70
CA GLY A 163 -12.27 49.09 40.91
C GLY A 163 -12.05 48.19 39.70
N THR A 164 -10.80 47.81 39.49
CA THR A 164 -10.43 46.76 38.53
C THR A 164 -9.61 45.70 39.25
N GLY A 165 -9.68 44.47 38.78
CA GLY A 165 -8.90 43.36 39.33
C GLY A 165 -8.75 42.22 38.33
N ASP A 166 -7.78 41.35 38.59
CA ASP A 166 -7.53 40.16 37.79
C ASP A 166 -8.15 38.92 38.48
N ALA A 167 -8.86 38.09 37.70
CA ALA A 167 -9.45 36.80 38.06
C ALA A 167 -10.71 36.78 38.96
N ALA A 168 -11.88 37.15 38.41
CA ALA A 168 -13.16 36.62 38.92
C ALA A 168 -13.33 35.16 38.50
N ASN A 169 -13.86 34.33 39.40
CA ASN A 169 -14.24 32.95 39.10
C ASN A 169 -15.70 32.93 38.62
N VAL A 170 -15.90 32.70 37.33
CA VAL A 170 -17.22 32.49 36.72
C VAL A 170 -17.51 30.99 36.66
N PHE A 171 -18.48 30.53 37.44
CA PHE A 171 -18.94 29.14 37.46
C PHE A 171 -20.10 28.95 36.48
N ILE A 172 -20.04 27.93 35.64
CA ILE A 172 -21.14 27.49 34.77
C ILE A 172 -21.45 26.02 35.08
N GLY A 173 -22.68 25.74 35.50
CA GLY A 173 -23.22 24.39 35.67
C GLY A 173 -24.30 24.09 34.64
N LEU A 174 -24.27 22.90 34.05
CA LEU A 174 -25.19 22.46 33.00
C LEU A 174 -25.86 21.15 33.37
N ARG A 175 -27.19 21.11 33.21
CA ARG A 175 -28.02 19.93 33.47
C ARG A 175 -29.16 19.86 32.46
N GLY A 176 -28.97 19.07 31.40
CA GLY A 176 -29.94 18.95 30.31
C GLY A 176 -30.03 20.23 29.48
N ARG A 177 -31.14 20.98 29.64
CA ARG A 177 -31.39 22.31 29.03
C ARG A 177 -31.31 23.45 30.05
N ARG A 178 -30.91 23.16 31.28
CA ARG A 178 -30.81 24.12 32.37
C ARG A 178 -29.35 24.49 32.61
N MET A 179 -29.12 25.77 32.88
CA MET A 179 -27.83 26.35 33.18
C MET A 179 -27.90 27.13 34.50
N THR A 180 -26.81 27.07 35.27
CA THR A 180 -26.60 27.90 36.46
C THR A 180 -25.32 28.70 36.26
N LEU A 181 -25.36 30.01 36.51
CA LEU A 181 -24.22 30.92 36.35
C LEU A 181 -23.88 31.55 37.71
N GLY A 182 -22.60 31.54 38.10
CA GLY A 182 -22.12 32.16 39.33
C GLY A 182 -20.86 32.97 39.11
N ILE A 183 -20.66 34.01 39.91
CA ILE A 183 -19.47 34.87 39.93
C ILE A 183 -18.98 34.95 41.38
N THR A 184 -17.68 34.74 41.59
CA THR A 184 -17.02 34.95 42.89
C THR A 184 -15.71 35.71 42.71
N ASN A 185 -15.14 36.22 43.81
CA ASN A 185 -13.89 37.00 43.84
C ASN A 185 -13.97 38.35 43.12
N LEU A 186 -15.06 39.10 43.30
CA LEU A 186 -15.17 40.47 42.81
C LEU A 186 -14.23 41.42 43.58
N PRO A 187 -13.63 42.42 42.92
CA PRO A 187 -12.64 43.31 43.53
C PRO A 187 -13.27 44.23 44.59
N LYS A 188 -12.49 44.62 45.60
CA LYS A 188 -12.86 45.71 46.51
C LYS A 188 -12.85 47.03 45.75
N LEU A 189 -13.87 47.87 45.96
CA LEU A 189 -13.95 49.17 45.30
C LEU A 189 -13.36 50.28 46.19
N ALA A 190 -12.68 51.23 45.55
CA ALA A 190 -12.27 52.48 46.16
C ALA A 190 -13.14 53.61 45.59
N GLY A 191 -13.55 54.55 46.44
CA GLY A 191 -14.49 55.58 46.03
C GLY A 191 -14.53 56.79 46.93
N SER A 192 -15.41 57.72 46.58
CA SER A 192 -15.69 58.92 47.35
C SER A 192 -17.16 58.98 47.74
N LYS A 193 -17.43 59.53 48.93
CA LYS A 193 -18.78 59.83 49.40
C LYS A 193 -18.90 61.34 49.59
N SER A 194 -19.87 61.93 48.92
CA SER A 194 -20.27 63.32 49.05
C SER A 194 -21.59 63.41 49.80
N ARG A 195 -21.70 64.40 50.68
CA ARG A 195 -22.91 64.72 51.44
C ARG A 195 -23.22 66.20 51.25
N ALA A 196 -24.45 66.50 50.85
CA ALA A 196 -24.99 67.85 50.84
C ALA A 196 -26.20 67.90 51.79
N SER A 197 -26.18 68.82 52.75
CA SER A 197 -27.28 69.07 53.67
C SER A 197 -27.79 70.49 53.53
N SER A 198 -29.11 70.67 53.52
CA SER A 198 -29.74 71.98 53.58
C SER A 198 -30.85 72.00 54.63
N THR A 199 -30.86 73.02 55.48
CA THR A 199 -31.90 73.22 56.49
C THR A 199 -32.69 74.48 56.16
N ASN A 200 -34.01 74.34 56.07
CA ASN A 200 -34.93 75.47 55.92
C ASN A 200 -35.97 75.45 57.04
N CYS A 201 -36.11 76.55 57.79
CA CYS A 201 -37.06 76.66 58.89
C CYS A 201 -38.06 77.78 58.63
N SER A 202 -39.35 77.47 58.73
CA SER A 202 -40.45 78.43 58.62
C SER A 202 -41.20 78.58 59.95
N GLY A 203 -41.73 79.77 60.22
CA GLY A 203 -42.53 80.05 61.44
C GLY A 203 -41.74 80.51 62.67
N THR A 204 -40.55 81.07 62.50
CA THR A 204 -39.71 81.58 63.61
C THR A 204 -39.91 83.09 63.81
N CYS A 205 -39.73 83.57 65.04
CA CYS A 205 -39.85 85.00 65.36
C CYS A 205 -38.64 85.86 64.97
N VAL A 206 -37.57 85.22 64.50
CA VAL A 206 -36.46 85.84 63.78
C VAL A 206 -36.22 85.01 62.52
N PRO A 207 -36.08 85.60 61.33
CA PRO A 207 -35.76 84.85 60.11
C PRO A 207 -34.46 84.06 60.30
N VAL A 208 -34.54 82.73 60.25
CA VAL A 208 -33.35 81.87 60.26
C VAL A 208 -32.86 81.76 58.82
N GLN A 209 -31.66 82.26 58.54
CA GLN A 209 -31.04 82.09 57.22
C GLN A 209 -30.88 80.59 56.91
N PRO A 210 -31.27 80.13 55.71
CA PRO A 210 -31.06 78.75 55.32
C PRO A 210 -29.57 78.43 55.35
N THR A 211 -29.21 77.30 55.95
CA THR A 211 -27.83 76.83 56.02
C THR A 211 -27.65 75.67 55.06
N SER A 212 -26.60 75.72 54.26
CA SER A 212 -26.15 74.61 53.41
C SER A 212 -24.73 74.24 53.76
N ALA A 213 -24.45 72.94 53.81
CA ALA A 213 -23.12 72.40 54.03
C ALA A 213 -22.89 71.26 53.06
N SER A 214 -21.69 71.20 52.48
CA SER A 214 -21.23 70.09 51.66
C SER A 214 -19.92 69.54 52.21
N SER A 215 -19.76 68.22 52.15
CA SER A 215 -18.52 67.54 52.54
C SER A 215 -18.28 66.34 51.63
N SER A 216 -17.02 66.00 51.40
CA SER A 216 -16.61 64.83 50.63
C SER A 216 -15.50 64.09 51.39
N VAL A 217 -15.62 62.77 51.49
CA VAL A 217 -14.63 61.90 52.16
C VAL A 217 -14.35 60.69 51.28
N GLU A 218 -13.09 60.29 51.19
CA GLU A 218 -12.70 59.02 50.58
C GLU A 218 -13.15 57.85 51.45
N ILE A 219 -13.78 56.85 50.86
CA ILE A 219 -14.26 55.66 51.57
C ILE A 219 -13.58 54.40 51.02
N PRO A 220 -12.80 53.69 51.85
CA PRO A 220 -12.32 52.37 51.49
C PRO A 220 -13.40 51.31 51.77
N GLY A 221 -13.77 50.54 50.74
CA GLY A 221 -14.31 49.19 50.94
C GLY A 221 -15.83 49.04 50.92
N ALA A 222 -16.47 49.39 49.81
CA ALA A 222 -17.76 48.80 49.42
C ALA A 222 -17.55 47.83 48.23
N GLY A 223 -18.41 46.82 48.11
CA GLY A 223 -18.43 45.91 46.96
C GLY A 223 -19.11 44.58 47.25
N GLU A 224 -19.72 43.99 46.22
CA GLU A 224 -20.27 42.64 46.28
C GLU A 224 -19.15 41.59 46.34
N ARG A 225 -19.36 40.47 47.06
CA ARG A 225 -18.37 39.37 47.13
C ARG A 225 -18.55 38.33 46.02
N GLY A 226 -19.76 38.28 45.45
CA GLY A 226 -20.15 37.33 44.41
C GLY A 226 -21.66 37.32 44.24
N ALA A 227 -22.13 36.64 43.19
CA ALA A 227 -23.54 36.49 42.86
C ALA A 227 -23.76 35.18 42.10
N ARG A 228 -24.98 34.64 42.12
CA ARG A 228 -25.33 33.42 41.40
C ARG A 228 -26.79 33.49 40.95
N THR A 229 -27.09 32.93 39.78
CA THR A 229 -28.47 32.67 39.36
C THR A 229 -29.10 31.61 40.25
N ASP A 230 -30.43 31.53 40.27
CA ASP A 230 -31.10 30.39 40.90
C ASP A 230 -30.69 29.09 40.20
N ASP A 231 -30.62 27.99 40.96
CA ASP A 231 -30.26 26.68 40.40
C ASP A 231 -31.26 26.28 39.32
N ASP A 232 -30.73 25.84 38.18
CA ASP A 232 -31.51 25.39 37.03
C ASP A 232 -32.49 26.44 36.44
N ALA A 233 -32.36 27.72 36.78
CA ALA A 233 -33.33 28.75 36.38
C ALA A 233 -33.11 29.32 34.97
N VAL A 234 -31.93 29.14 34.38
CA VAL A 234 -31.66 29.62 33.02
C VAL A 234 -31.87 28.49 32.03
N GLU A 235 -32.81 28.65 31.12
CA GLU A 235 -32.94 27.75 29.97
C GLU A 235 -31.93 28.16 28.89
N PHE A 236 -31.21 27.19 28.32
CA PHE A 236 -30.34 27.42 27.17
C PHE A 236 -30.63 26.40 26.06
N ASN A 237 -30.33 26.77 24.81
CA ASN A 237 -30.43 25.84 23.70
C ASN A 237 -29.16 24.96 23.66
N PRO A 238 -29.26 23.62 23.79
CA PRO A 238 -28.11 22.73 23.66
C PRO A 238 -27.38 22.86 22.31
N GLU A 239 -28.10 23.25 21.24
CA GLU A 239 -27.50 23.48 19.91
C GLU A 239 -26.62 24.74 19.87
N SER A 240 -26.84 25.69 20.78
CA SER A 240 -26.01 26.89 20.94
C SER A 240 -24.96 26.74 22.04
N PHE A 241 -24.62 25.50 22.44
CA PHE A 241 -23.64 25.25 23.51
C PHE A 241 -22.34 26.02 23.28
N ASN A 242 -21.85 26.08 22.04
CA ASN A 242 -20.61 26.78 21.69
C ASN A 242 -20.71 28.32 21.69
N ARG A 243 -21.92 28.87 21.83
CA ARG A 243 -22.22 30.31 21.92
C ARG A 243 -23.27 30.53 23.01
N LEU A 244 -22.84 30.61 24.26
CA LEU A 244 -23.73 30.87 25.38
C LEU A 244 -24.00 32.38 25.44
N ALA A 245 -25.23 32.78 25.14
CA ALA A 245 -25.67 34.15 25.33
C ALA A 245 -27.04 34.19 25.98
N GLY A 246 -27.27 35.17 26.84
CA GLY A 246 -28.54 35.32 27.51
C GLY A 246 -28.49 36.38 28.60
N SER A 247 -29.65 36.55 29.23
CA SER A 247 -29.84 37.42 30.38
C SER A 247 -30.74 36.74 31.39
N TRP A 248 -30.53 37.03 32.68
CA TRP A 248 -31.36 36.54 33.77
C TRP A 248 -31.60 37.66 34.77
N THR A 249 -32.86 37.86 35.15
CA THR A 249 -33.26 38.90 36.10
C THR A 249 -34.01 38.30 37.27
N ARG A 250 -33.65 38.69 38.50
CA ARG A 250 -34.38 38.36 39.73
C ARG A 250 -34.77 39.64 40.45
N THR A 251 -36.04 39.70 40.85
CA THR A 251 -36.58 40.76 41.72
C THR A 251 -36.95 40.13 43.05
N SER A 252 -36.49 40.71 44.17
CA SER A 252 -36.88 40.25 45.51
C SER A 252 -38.38 40.40 45.74
N THR A 253 -38.95 39.61 46.65
CA THR A 253 -40.40 39.57 46.93
C THR A 253 -41.00 40.93 47.31
N ASP A 254 -40.19 41.80 47.92
CA ASP A 254 -40.54 43.17 48.31
C ASP A 254 -40.30 44.21 47.19
N GLY A 255 -39.81 43.79 46.02
CA GLY A 255 -39.46 44.65 44.89
C GLY A 255 -38.21 45.52 45.11
N ALA A 256 -37.57 45.43 46.28
CA ALA A 256 -36.50 46.33 46.68
C ALA A 256 -35.16 46.03 45.99
N THR A 257 -34.89 44.76 45.68
CA THR A 257 -33.63 44.33 45.05
C THR A 257 -33.91 43.74 43.68
N VAL A 258 -33.23 44.26 42.65
CA VAL A 258 -33.23 43.72 41.29
C VAL A 258 -31.81 43.33 40.91
N GLU A 259 -31.61 42.06 40.57
CA GLU A 259 -30.36 41.51 40.08
C GLU A 259 -30.49 41.13 38.61
N ASN A 260 -29.52 41.50 37.79
CA ASN A 260 -29.45 41.18 36.37
C ASN A 260 -28.09 40.55 36.06
N PHE A 261 -28.12 39.43 35.34
CA PHE A 261 -26.97 38.81 34.72
C PHE A 261 -27.12 38.90 33.22
N GLU A 262 -26.06 39.28 32.51
CA GLU A 262 -25.99 39.23 31.05
C GLU A 262 -24.68 38.55 30.66
N TRP A 263 -24.70 37.63 29.71
CA TRP A 263 -23.49 36.95 29.25
C TRP A 263 -23.47 36.77 27.74
N ARG A 264 -22.26 36.77 27.19
CA ARG A 264 -21.95 36.47 25.79
C ARG A 264 -20.61 35.74 25.75
N LEU A 265 -20.65 34.42 25.61
CA LEU A 265 -19.50 33.53 25.68
C LEU A 265 -19.41 32.68 24.40
N ALA A 266 -18.21 32.53 23.85
CA ALA A 266 -17.92 31.72 22.68
C ALA A 266 -16.80 30.70 22.99
N ARG A 267 -16.98 29.44 22.58
CA ARG A 267 -16.01 28.36 22.82
C ARG A 267 -14.74 28.52 21.96
N CYS A 268 -13.59 28.12 22.49
CA CYS A 268 -12.27 28.28 21.86
C CYS A 268 -11.64 26.99 21.29
N ALA A 269 -12.41 25.94 20.99
CA ALA A 269 -11.87 24.69 20.40
C ALA A 269 -11.83 24.76 18.86
N PRO A 270 -10.90 24.05 18.18
CA PRO A 270 -10.98 23.84 16.74
C PRO A 270 -12.31 23.17 16.40
N ALA A 271 -13.00 23.68 15.38
CA ALA A 271 -14.35 23.26 15.08
C ALA A 271 -14.43 21.76 14.76
N LEU A 272 -13.41 21.17 14.13
CA LEU A 272 -13.44 19.79 13.65
C LEU A 272 -12.36 18.91 14.31
N GLU A 273 -12.72 17.66 14.58
CA GLU A 273 -11.86 16.62 15.15
C GLU A 273 -12.14 15.26 14.50
N ILE A 274 -11.13 14.44 14.26
CA ILE A 274 -11.29 13.04 13.88
C ILE A 274 -11.36 12.21 15.17
N ALA A 275 -12.44 11.47 15.37
CA ALA A 275 -12.70 10.72 16.60
C ALA A 275 -12.40 9.21 16.48
N ASP A 276 -12.44 8.66 15.26
CA ASP A 276 -12.27 7.23 15.00
C ASP A 276 -11.80 7.01 13.56
N VAL A 277 -10.98 5.98 13.33
CA VAL A 277 -10.56 5.51 12.02
C VAL A 277 -10.65 3.99 11.99
N ARG A 278 -11.50 3.46 11.10
CA ARG A 278 -11.69 2.03 10.90
C ARG A 278 -11.52 1.61 9.45
N PHE A 279 -11.28 0.33 9.24
CA PHE A 279 -11.08 -0.26 7.92
C PHE A 279 -12.18 -1.25 7.61
N GLU A 280 -12.69 -1.21 6.39
CA GLU A 280 -13.66 -2.16 5.86
C GLU A 280 -13.12 -2.77 4.56
N HIS A 281 -13.47 -4.01 4.26
CA HIS A 281 -13.20 -4.66 2.99
C HIS A 281 -14.41 -5.46 2.50
N LYS A 282 -14.43 -5.79 1.21
CA LYS A 282 -15.44 -6.71 0.64
C LYS A 282 -14.90 -8.12 0.64
N ARG A 283 -15.78 -9.09 0.85
CA ARG A 283 -15.40 -10.49 0.82
C ARG A 283 -15.51 -11.04 -0.60
N VAL A 284 -14.62 -11.96 -0.97
CA VAL A 284 -14.70 -12.66 -2.27
C VAL A 284 -16.06 -13.36 -2.43
N THR A 285 -16.59 -13.92 -1.35
CA THR A 285 -17.89 -14.61 -1.31
C THR A 285 -19.09 -13.66 -1.22
N ASP A 286 -18.88 -12.38 -0.92
CA ASP A 286 -19.93 -11.37 -0.77
C ASP A 286 -19.38 -9.99 -1.20
N PRO A 287 -19.21 -9.77 -2.53
CA PRO A 287 -18.53 -8.59 -3.07
C PRO A 287 -19.36 -7.31 -2.99
N ASP A 288 -20.64 -7.39 -2.64
CA ASP A 288 -21.54 -6.22 -2.54
C ASP A 288 -21.55 -5.60 -1.14
N ARG A 289 -21.05 -6.33 -0.14
CA ARG A 289 -21.09 -5.92 1.26
C ARG A 289 -19.72 -5.55 1.82
N TRP A 290 -19.65 -4.36 2.40
CA TRP A 290 -18.51 -3.94 3.22
C TRP A 290 -18.59 -4.56 4.62
N THR A 291 -17.47 -5.11 5.08
CA THR A 291 -17.33 -5.72 6.40
C THR A 291 -16.06 -5.20 7.06
N GLY A 292 -16.06 -5.05 8.38
CA GLY A 292 -14.88 -4.57 9.11
C GLY A 292 -13.68 -5.51 8.91
N VAL A 293 -12.49 -4.92 8.74
CA VAL A 293 -11.24 -5.67 8.67
C VAL A 293 -10.84 -6.06 10.09
N ASP A 294 -10.74 -7.37 10.35
CA ASP A 294 -10.29 -7.89 11.63
C ASP A 294 -8.79 -7.57 11.82
N PRO A 295 -8.36 -6.97 12.94
CA PRO A 295 -6.97 -6.56 13.14
C PRO A 295 -5.94 -7.70 13.17
N LEU A 296 -6.35 -8.93 13.51
CA LEU A 296 -5.45 -10.08 13.64
C LEU A 296 -5.21 -10.76 12.29
N THR A 297 -6.28 -10.90 11.51
CA THR A 297 -6.26 -11.56 10.20
C THR A 297 -5.94 -10.59 9.07
N GLY A 298 -6.40 -9.34 9.15
CA GLY A 298 -6.13 -8.29 8.19
C GLY A 298 -6.91 -8.42 6.88
N THR A 299 -6.34 -7.82 5.83
CA THR A 299 -6.79 -7.94 4.44
C THR A 299 -5.65 -8.47 3.57
N VAL A 300 -5.90 -8.69 2.28
CA VAL A 300 -4.90 -9.18 1.33
C VAL A 300 -4.46 -8.05 0.39
N ASP A 301 -3.21 -8.14 -0.04
CA ASP A 301 -2.58 -7.30 -1.04
C ASP A 301 -3.36 -7.36 -2.36
N GLY A 302 -3.73 -6.19 -2.86
CA GLY A 302 -4.59 -6.03 -4.03
C GLY A 302 -6.09 -6.06 -3.72
N ASN A 303 -6.54 -6.20 -2.48
CA ASN A 303 -7.94 -5.94 -2.16
C ASN A 303 -8.24 -4.43 -2.15
N LEU A 304 -9.50 -4.03 -2.38
CA LEU A 304 -9.93 -2.67 -2.06
C LEU A 304 -10.32 -2.60 -0.58
N VAL A 305 -9.77 -1.61 0.12
CA VAL A 305 -10.08 -1.30 1.52
C VAL A 305 -10.75 0.06 1.57
N ARG A 306 -11.85 0.16 2.31
CA ARG A 306 -12.48 1.43 2.64
C ARG A 306 -12.00 1.90 3.99
N ILE A 307 -11.35 3.05 4.02
CA ILE A 307 -10.95 3.76 5.22
C ILE A 307 -12.11 4.66 5.62
N LYS A 308 -12.61 4.51 6.84
CA LYS A 308 -13.76 5.26 7.34
C LYS A 308 -13.34 6.04 8.57
N ALA A 309 -13.25 7.35 8.42
CA ALA A 309 -12.89 8.28 9.47
C ALA A 309 -14.12 9.02 9.97
N LYS A 310 -14.39 8.99 11.28
CA LYS A 310 -15.50 9.75 11.88
C LYS A 310 -15.02 11.14 12.25
N VAL A 311 -15.53 12.16 11.58
CA VAL A 311 -15.23 13.57 11.82
C VAL A 311 -16.36 14.21 12.63
N TYR A 312 -16.02 14.79 13.78
CA TYR A 312 -16.95 15.48 14.66
C TYR A 312 -16.76 16.99 14.59
N ASN A 313 -17.87 17.74 14.54
CA ASN A 313 -17.83 19.20 14.67
C ASN A 313 -18.17 19.63 16.10
N ASN A 314 -17.12 19.91 16.88
CA ASN A 314 -17.18 20.49 18.22
C ASN A 314 -17.51 22.00 18.20
N GLY A 315 -17.49 22.65 17.03
CA GLY A 315 -17.69 24.09 16.83
C GLY A 315 -19.15 24.54 16.74
N GLY A 316 -19.37 25.85 16.88
CA GLY A 316 -20.72 26.45 16.86
C GLY A 316 -21.26 26.80 15.47
N ASP A 317 -20.43 26.66 14.44
CA ASP A 317 -20.77 26.98 13.06
C ASP A 317 -20.48 25.76 12.16
N THR A 318 -21.17 25.66 11.01
CA THR A 318 -20.86 24.62 10.01
C THR A 318 -19.42 24.80 9.56
N ALA A 319 -18.65 23.71 9.62
CA ALA A 319 -17.24 23.71 9.26
C ALA A 319 -16.99 22.86 8.02
N TYR A 320 -16.00 23.31 7.24
CA TYR A 320 -15.51 22.64 6.04
C TYR A 320 -14.04 22.30 6.26
N ALA A 321 -13.65 21.08 5.95
CA ALA A 321 -12.25 20.68 6.00
C ALA A 321 -11.91 19.65 4.93
N SER A 322 -10.64 19.64 4.54
CA SER A 322 -10.05 18.55 3.79
C SER A 322 -9.52 17.49 4.77
N VAL A 323 -9.92 16.24 4.55
CA VAL A 323 -9.40 15.06 5.24
C VAL A 323 -8.40 14.38 4.34
N LYS A 324 -7.15 14.29 4.78
CA LYS A 324 -6.04 13.71 4.03
C LYS A 324 -5.66 12.34 4.59
N PHE A 325 -5.46 11.37 3.71
CA PHE A 325 -5.08 10.00 4.02
C PHE A 325 -3.66 9.74 3.54
N ALA A 326 -2.78 9.30 4.44
CA ALA A 326 -1.39 9.01 4.14
C ALA A 326 -0.94 7.70 4.80
N GLU A 327 -0.03 7.00 4.16
CA GLU A 327 0.60 5.81 4.74
C GLU A 327 1.94 6.22 5.36
N THR A 328 2.10 6.00 6.67
CA THR A 328 3.16 6.68 7.42
C THR A 328 4.54 6.05 7.23
N LYS A 329 4.64 4.80 6.80
CA LYS A 329 5.95 4.14 6.59
C LYS A 329 6.63 4.55 5.29
N SER A 330 5.86 4.68 4.22
CA SER A 330 6.34 5.20 2.94
C SER A 330 6.50 6.71 2.96
N GLY A 331 5.77 7.41 3.84
CA GLY A 331 5.78 8.87 3.94
C GLY A 331 5.08 9.56 2.77
N GLU A 332 4.46 8.79 1.87
CA GLU A 332 3.78 9.26 0.67
C GLU A 332 2.27 9.36 0.94
N PRO A 333 1.58 10.38 0.42
CA PRO A 333 0.13 10.43 0.46
C PRO A 333 -0.46 9.23 -0.31
N LEU A 334 -1.61 8.74 0.15
CA LEU A 334 -2.36 7.77 -0.65
C LEU A 334 -2.87 8.47 -1.94
N PRO A 335 -2.98 7.76 -3.09
CA PRO A 335 -3.40 8.35 -4.36
C PRO A 335 -4.77 8.99 -4.24
N ASP A 336 -4.92 10.25 -4.63
CA ASP A 336 -6.18 10.99 -4.46
C ASP A 336 -6.68 11.00 -3.00
N GLY A 337 -5.76 10.86 -2.04
CA GLY A 337 -6.03 10.71 -0.61
C GLY A 337 -6.46 12.00 0.07
N ALA A 338 -7.33 12.80 -0.55
CA ALA A 338 -7.91 13.99 0.05
C ALA A 338 -9.40 14.06 -0.27
N THR A 339 -10.24 14.09 0.76
CA THR A 339 -11.70 14.21 0.63
C THR A 339 -12.18 15.41 1.44
N ASN A 340 -13.02 16.26 0.84
CA ASN A 340 -13.61 17.39 1.55
C ASN A 340 -14.88 16.95 2.29
N VAL A 341 -15.06 17.45 3.51
CA VAL A 341 -16.24 17.18 4.34
C VAL A 341 -16.84 18.48 4.85
N MET A 342 -18.17 18.53 4.84
CA MET A 342 -18.96 19.55 5.53
C MET A 342 -19.69 18.88 6.69
N VAL A 343 -19.49 19.42 7.89
CA VAL A 343 -20.08 18.89 9.13
C VAL A 343 -20.78 20.03 9.87
N LYS A 344 -22.07 19.88 10.17
CA LYS A 344 -22.84 20.88 10.91
C LYS A 344 -22.46 20.92 12.39
N PRO A 345 -22.77 21.98 13.14
CA PRO A 345 -22.50 22.06 14.58
C PRO A 345 -23.04 20.83 15.33
N GLY A 346 -22.20 20.20 16.15
CA GLY A 346 -22.56 19.02 16.96
C GLY A 346 -22.78 17.72 16.18
N GLU A 347 -22.65 17.74 14.85
CA GLU A 347 -22.80 16.56 13.99
C GLU A 347 -21.51 15.72 13.99
N ALA A 348 -21.67 14.40 13.88
CA ALA A 348 -20.61 13.47 13.51
C ALA A 348 -20.88 12.96 12.09
N ARG A 349 -19.87 13.00 11.21
CA ARG A 349 -19.99 12.52 9.84
C ARG A 349 -18.86 11.56 9.49
N ASP A 350 -19.20 10.43 8.90
CA ASP A 350 -18.21 9.50 8.37
C ASP A 350 -17.69 10.02 7.01
N VAL A 351 -16.37 10.07 6.88
CA VAL A 351 -15.65 10.34 5.63
C VAL A 351 -15.03 9.03 5.17
N GLU A 352 -15.32 8.65 3.93
CA GLU A 352 -14.88 7.39 3.35
C GLU A 352 -13.85 7.65 2.25
N TYR A 353 -12.81 6.81 2.22
CA TYR A 353 -11.80 6.78 1.16
C TYR A 353 -11.51 5.34 0.78
N GLU A 354 -11.58 5.02 -0.51
CA GLU A 354 -11.30 3.68 -1.03
C GLU A 354 -9.84 3.59 -1.48
N TRP A 355 -9.16 2.58 -0.97
CA TRP A 355 -7.74 2.37 -1.10
C TRP A 355 -7.44 1.00 -1.71
N ASP A 356 -6.77 1.01 -2.86
CA ASP A 356 -6.21 -0.18 -3.49
C ASP A 356 -4.89 -0.57 -2.78
N THR A 357 -4.90 -1.71 -2.09
CA THR A 357 -3.77 -2.17 -1.28
C THR A 357 -2.64 -2.80 -2.09
N SER A 358 -2.68 -2.73 -3.43
CA SER A 358 -1.66 -3.36 -4.29
C SER A 358 -0.23 -2.93 -3.99
N GLY A 359 0.61 -3.93 -3.74
CA GLY A 359 2.00 -3.84 -3.36
C GLY A 359 2.24 -3.47 -1.89
N PHE A 360 1.20 -3.24 -1.09
CA PHE A 360 1.35 -2.82 0.32
C PHE A 360 1.55 -3.99 1.29
N ALA A 361 1.79 -5.22 0.82
CA ALA A 361 2.45 -6.24 1.64
C ALA A 361 3.99 -6.10 1.63
N TRP A 362 4.53 -5.25 0.74
CA TRP A 362 5.96 -5.11 0.48
C TRP A 362 6.40 -3.65 0.57
N ASP A 363 7.70 -3.41 0.77
CA ASP A 363 8.32 -2.14 0.38
C ASP A 363 8.91 -2.23 -1.04
N GLU A 364 9.38 -1.10 -1.57
CA GLU A 364 10.01 -1.04 -2.90
C GLU A 364 11.28 -1.91 -3.01
N ASN A 365 11.87 -2.31 -1.89
CA ASN A 365 13.02 -3.20 -1.82
C ASN A 365 12.62 -4.68 -1.61
N ARG A 366 11.32 -5.01 -1.71
CA ARG A 366 10.75 -6.36 -1.58
C ARG A 366 10.84 -6.93 -0.15
N ARG A 367 11.00 -6.07 0.85
CA ARG A 367 11.00 -6.50 2.25
C ARG A 367 9.58 -6.61 2.76
N ASN A 368 9.34 -7.58 3.65
CA ASN A 368 8.07 -7.74 4.32
C ASN A 368 7.65 -6.44 5.00
N GLN A 369 6.45 -6.01 4.66
CA GLN A 369 5.77 -4.94 5.32
C GLN A 369 4.31 -5.40 5.44
N SER A 370 3.99 -6.24 6.42
CA SER A 370 2.60 -6.68 6.63
C SER A 370 1.78 -5.67 7.41
N GLU A 371 2.38 -4.97 8.38
CA GLU A 371 1.69 -3.94 9.16
C GLU A 371 1.87 -2.57 8.49
N ARG A 372 0.76 -1.94 8.10
CA ARG A 372 0.69 -0.54 7.67
C ARG A 372 0.08 0.31 8.76
N GLU A 373 0.50 1.57 8.80
CA GLU A 373 -0.14 2.60 9.64
C GLU A 373 -0.65 3.70 8.70
N ILE A 374 -1.95 3.96 8.79
CA ILE A 374 -2.62 5.01 8.04
C ILE A 374 -2.81 6.20 8.97
N ALA A 375 -2.25 7.34 8.58
CA ALA A 375 -2.57 8.62 9.17
C ALA A 375 -3.72 9.28 8.41
N VAL A 376 -4.74 9.68 9.15
CA VAL A 376 -5.85 10.51 8.68
C VAL A 376 -5.70 11.87 9.32
N ALA A 377 -5.39 12.88 8.50
CA ALA A 377 -5.11 14.23 8.94
C ALA A 377 -6.24 15.18 8.52
N LEU A 378 -6.75 15.94 9.49
CA LEU A 378 -7.72 17.00 9.23
C LEU A 378 -7.00 18.33 9.07
N GLU A 379 -7.30 19.08 8.01
CA GLU A 379 -6.72 20.40 7.80
C GLU A 379 -7.06 21.36 8.96
N GLY A 380 -6.03 21.83 9.68
CA GLY A 380 -6.20 22.68 10.87
C GLY A 380 -6.72 21.95 12.11
N GLY A 381 -6.84 20.62 12.08
CA GLY A 381 -7.31 19.77 13.18
C GLY A 381 -6.26 18.77 13.68
N ASN A 382 -6.71 17.65 14.23
CA ASN A 382 -5.87 16.55 14.70
C ASN A 382 -5.49 15.58 13.56
N ILE A 383 -4.54 14.69 13.88
CA ILE A 383 -4.15 13.56 13.04
C ILE A 383 -4.42 12.30 13.85
N GLU A 384 -5.26 11.42 13.32
CA GLU A 384 -5.50 10.09 13.89
C GLU A 384 -4.75 9.02 13.11
N LYS A 385 -4.29 7.99 13.81
CA LYS A 385 -3.52 6.90 13.21
C LYS A 385 -4.15 5.57 13.53
N ALA A 386 -4.29 4.72 12.51
CA ALA A 386 -4.79 3.37 12.67
C ALA A 386 -3.91 2.37 11.92
N LYS A 387 -3.73 1.19 12.51
CA LYS A 387 -2.93 0.11 11.91
C LYS A 387 -3.82 -0.88 11.18
N ILE A 388 -3.33 -1.38 10.05
CA ILE A 388 -3.98 -2.44 9.28
C ILE A 388 -2.92 -3.45 8.84
N LYS A 389 -3.30 -4.74 8.88
CA LYS A 389 -2.47 -5.83 8.40
C LYS A 389 -2.85 -6.17 6.96
N ILE A 390 -1.85 -6.24 6.08
CA ILE A 390 -1.97 -6.56 4.65
C ILE A 390 -1.07 -7.76 4.37
N LEU A 391 -1.69 -8.86 3.99
CA LEU A 391 -1.01 -10.12 3.67
C LEU A 391 -0.70 -10.20 2.17
N PRO A 392 0.40 -10.81 1.73
CA PRO A 392 0.65 -11.02 0.31
C PRO A 392 -0.44 -11.89 -0.32
N LYS A 393 -0.62 -11.75 -1.65
CA LYS A 393 -1.49 -12.62 -2.43
C LYS A 393 -1.10 -14.08 -2.24
N PRO A 394 -2.06 -15.01 -2.10
CA PRO A 394 -1.74 -16.43 -2.03
C PRO A 394 -1.13 -16.88 -3.36
N VAL A 395 -0.14 -17.77 -3.26
CA VAL A 395 0.55 -18.35 -4.42
C VAL A 395 -0.05 -19.72 -4.68
N VAL A 396 -0.51 -19.96 -5.90
CA VAL A 396 -0.98 -21.28 -6.36
C VAL A 396 0.11 -21.90 -7.22
N MET A 397 0.59 -23.08 -6.83
CA MET A 397 1.67 -23.77 -7.51
C MET A 397 1.15 -24.92 -8.38
N VAL A 398 1.51 -24.90 -9.66
CA VAL A 398 0.92 -25.77 -10.71
C VAL A 398 2.00 -26.70 -11.25
N HIS A 399 1.91 -27.99 -10.89
CA HIS A 399 2.92 -28.98 -11.29
C HIS A 399 2.81 -29.40 -12.77
N GLY A 400 3.87 -30.03 -13.27
CA GLY A 400 3.98 -30.50 -14.65
C GLY A 400 3.53 -31.94 -14.87
N LEU A 401 4.03 -32.52 -15.98
CA LEU A 401 3.88 -33.92 -16.35
C LEU A 401 4.50 -34.85 -15.29
N TRP A 402 3.90 -36.02 -15.06
CA TRP A 402 4.45 -37.06 -14.18
C TRP A 402 4.78 -36.58 -12.77
N SER A 403 3.89 -35.76 -12.22
CA SER A 403 4.10 -35.04 -10.98
C SER A 403 2.79 -34.89 -10.24
N ASN A 404 2.90 -34.45 -9.00
CA ASN A 404 1.77 -34.11 -8.13
C ASN A 404 2.16 -32.93 -7.23
N ALA A 405 1.30 -32.61 -6.26
CA ALA A 405 1.51 -31.50 -5.32
C ALA A 405 2.82 -31.57 -4.52
N ALA A 406 3.38 -32.77 -4.29
CA ALA A 406 4.62 -32.94 -3.53
C ALA A 406 5.84 -32.32 -4.22
N ALA A 407 5.78 -32.05 -5.53
CA ALA A 407 6.82 -31.30 -6.24
C ALA A 407 7.04 -29.89 -5.69
N TRP A 408 6.09 -29.37 -4.92
CA TRP A 408 6.13 -28.05 -4.31
C TRP A 408 6.30 -28.09 -2.78
N ALA A 409 6.75 -29.21 -2.20
CA ALA A 409 6.85 -29.38 -0.75
C ALA A 409 7.75 -28.33 -0.06
N ASP A 410 8.78 -27.83 -0.77
CA ASP A 410 9.72 -26.84 -0.24
C ASP A 410 9.23 -25.39 -0.35
N TYR A 411 8.32 -25.09 -1.28
CA TYR A 411 7.83 -23.73 -1.54
C TYR A 411 7.19 -23.03 -0.34
N PRO A 412 6.37 -23.70 0.50
CA PRO A 412 5.89 -23.11 1.75
C PRO A 412 7.04 -22.61 2.65
N GLY A 413 8.19 -23.29 2.64
CA GLY A 413 9.41 -22.87 3.34
C GLY A 413 9.99 -21.60 2.75
N TYR A 414 10.12 -21.53 1.42
CA TYR A 414 10.65 -20.36 0.71
C TYR A 414 9.79 -19.10 0.92
N LEU A 415 8.47 -19.23 0.80
CA LEU A 415 7.52 -18.13 1.01
C LEU A 415 7.55 -17.63 2.47
N ARG A 416 7.65 -18.57 3.43
CA ARG A 416 7.78 -18.23 4.85
C ARG A 416 9.04 -17.44 5.13
N GLU A 417 10.19 -17.84 4.58
CA GLU A 417 11.47 -17.16 4.77
C GLU A 417 11.47 -15.76 4.13
N ALA A 418 10.89 -15.63 2.94
CA ALA A 418 10.84 -14.35 2.23
C ALA A 418 9.92 -13.31 2.90
N HIS A 419 8.88 -13.77 3.59
CA HIS A 419 7.91 -12.87 4.21
C HIS A 419 7.49 -13.31 5.61
N SER A 420 6.59 -14.29 5.71
CA SER A 420 6.08 -14.83 6.99
C SER A 420 5.21 -16.06 6.76
N PHE A 421 4.80 -16.74 7.83
CA PHE A 421 3.80 -17.82 7.81
C PHE A 421 2.42 -17.39 7.27
N ALA A 422 2.19 -16.08 7.09
CA ALA A 422 0.96 -15.56 6.54
C ALA A 422 0.95 -15.57 5.00
N TRP A 423 2.11 -15.72 4.34
CA TRP A 423 2.14 -15.89 2.89
C TRP A 423 1.79 -17.34 2.54
N LYS A 424 0.57 -17.56 2.01
CA LYS A 424 0.02 -18.89 1.81
C LYS A 424 0.37 -19.48 0.44
N ALA A 425 0.68 -20.77 0.46
CA ALA A 425 1.05 -21.57 -0.69
C ALA A 425 -0.03 -22.65 -0.93
N TYR A 426 -0.46 -22.82 -2.17
CA TYR A 426 -1.48 -23.79 -2.55
C TYR A 426 -0.98 -24.62 -3.74
N ALA A 427 -0.38 -25.78 -3.45
CA ALA A 427 -0.05 -26.73 -4.50
C ALA A 427 -1.32 -27.42 -5.00
N VAL A 428 -1.59 -27.37 -6.30
CA VAL A 428 -2.77 -28.03 -6.88
C VAL A 428 -2.68 -29.54 -6.63
N GLY A 429 -3.73 -30.12 -6.05
CA GLY A 429 -3.77 -31.53 -5.66
C GLY A 429 -3.31 -31.84 -4.23
N ALA A 430 -2.84 -30.86 -3.45
CA ALA A 430 -2.54 -31.05 -2.03
C ALA A 430 -3.82 -31.31 -1.21
N ASP A 431 -4.93 -30.71 -1.65
CA ASP A 431 -6.27 -30.98 -1.16
C ASP A 431 -7.16 -31.38 -2.36
N PRO A 432 -7.34 -32.69 -2.60
CA PRO A 432 -8.05 -33.19 -3.77
C PRO A 432 -9.51 -32.72 -3.89
N GLU A 433 -10.17 -32.35 -2.79
CA GLU A 433 -11.55 -31.85 -2.82
C GLU A 433 -11.64 -30.47 -3.50
N HIS A 434 -10.54 -29.72 -3.46
CA HIS A 434 -10.43 -28.38 -4.00
C HIS A 434 -9.67 -28.33 -5.34
N GLY A 435 -9.41 -29.47 -5.96
CA GLY A 435 -8.80 -29.57 -7.28
C GLY A 435 -7.69 -30.61 -7.31
N ARG A 436 -7.76 -31.55 -8.25
CA ARG A 436 -6.74 -32.60 -8.42
C ARG A 436 -6.36 -32.75 -9.88
N MET A 437 -5.21 -32.17 -10.24
CA MET A 437 -4.62 -32.41 -11.55
C MET A 437 -4.23 -33.88 -11.72
N SER A 438 -4.43 -34.39 -12.94
CA SER A 438 -4.00 -35.72 -13.37
C SER A 438 -3.13 -35.56 -14.61
N THR A 439 -1.83 -35.43 -14.38
CA THR A 439 -0.80 -35.32 -15.42
C THR A 439 0.14 -36.54 -15.41
N GLY A 440 -0.30 -37.61 -14.74
CA GLY A 440 0.50 -38.78 -14.38
C GLY A 440 1.19 -38.61 -13.02
N ASP A 441 1.32 -39.67 -12.25
CA ASP A 441 1.77 -39.58 -10.85
C ASP A 441 3.29 -39.67 -10.66
N HIS A 442 4.01 -40.24 -11.63
CA HIS A 442 5.45 -40.47 -11.61
C HIS A 442 5.96 -40.81 -13.02
N PRO A 443 7.27 -40.67 -13.32
CA PRO A 443 7.83 -41.01 -14.62
C PRO A 443 7.55 -42.46 -15.02
N GLY A 444 7.30 -42.69 -16.32
CA GLY A 444 6.97 -44.02 -16.81
C GLY A 444 5.56 -44.51 -16.45
N ASN A 445 4.75 -43.71 -15.74
CA ASN A 445 3.31 -43.96 -15.61
C ASN A 445 2.61 -43.69 -16.95
N TYR A 446 2.00 -44.73 -17.51
CA TYR A 446 1.32 -44.75 -18.81
C TYR A 446 -0.21 -44.91 -18.68
N LYS A 447 -0.76 -44.67 -17.48
CA LYS A 447 -2.21 -44.66 -17.26
C LYS A 447 -2.88 -43.45 -17.93
N PRO A 448 -4.20 -43.49 -18.15
CA PRO A 448 -4.95 -42.34 -18.63
C PRO A 448 -4.69 -41.09 -17.79
N THR A 449 -4.50 -39.95 -18.45
CA THR A 449 -4.27 -38.64 -17.82
C THR A 449 -5.31 -37.64 -18.32
N ASN A 450 -5.54 -36.58 -17.57
CA ASN A 450 -6.37 -35.46 -18.04
C ASN A 450 -5.66 -34.68 -19.16
N THR A 451 -6.44 -34.05 -20.03
CA THR A 451 -5.96 -33.02 -20.97
C THR A 451 -5.55 -31.74 -20.22
N ILE A 452 -4.81 -30.84 -20.87
CA ILE A 452 -4.51 -29.48 -20.42
C ILE A 452 -5.81 -28.74 -20.08
N TYR A 453 -6.85 -28.89 -20.91
CA TYR A 453 -8.17 -28.30 -20.68
C TYR A 453 -8.80 -28.79 -19.37
N GLN A 454 -8.85 -30.11 -19.17
CA GLN A 454 -9.42 -30.70 -17.94
C GLN A 454 -8.60 -30.33 -16.70
N ASN A 455 -7.27 -30.37 -16.79
CA ASN A 455 -6.41 -29.94 -15.68
C ASN A 455 -6.58 -28.45 -15.35
N ALA A 456 -6.88 -27.60 -16.33
CA ALA A 456 -7.16 -26.19 -16.09
C ALA A 456 -8.51 -25.97 -15.36
N GLN A 457 -9.47 -26.88 -15.47
CA GLN A 457 -10.68 -26.89 -14.64
C GLN A 457 -10.37 -27.26 -13.19
N GLU A 458 -9.43 -28.19 -12.97
CA GLU A 458 -8.96 -28.53 -11.62
C GLU A 458 -8.18 -27.37 -10.98
N LEU A 459 -7.36 -26.67 -11.77
CA LEU A 459 -6.71 -25.44 -11.34
C LEU A 459 -7.73 -24.34 -10.95
N ALA A 460 -8.83 -24.20 -11.70
CA ALA A 460 -9.90 -23.26 -11.38
C ALA A 460 -10.48 -23.48 -9.97
N LYS A 461 -10.72 -24.74 -9.59
CA LYS A 461 -11.21 -25.10 -8.25
C LYS A 461 -10.19 -24.68 -7.17
N GLN A 462 -8.91 -24.92 -7.40
CA GLN A 462 -7.85 -24.62 -6.43
C GLN A 462 -7.69 -23.10 -6.24
N ILE A 463 -7.77 -22.33 -7.33
CA ILE A 463 -7.73 -20.85 -7.29
C ILE A 463 -8.93 -20.32 -6.51
N LYS A 464 -10.14 -20.80 -6.80
CA LYS A 464 -11.36 -20.43 -6.06
C LYS A 464 -11.19 -20.68 -4.56
N PHE A 465 -10.75 -21.88 -4.19
CA PHE A 465 -10.51 -22.23 -2.79
C PHE A 465 -9.45 -21.33 -2.12
N ALA A 466 -8.33 -21.06 -2.78
CA ALA A 466 -7.29 -20.17 -2.27
C ALA A 466 -7.83 -18.75 -2.04
N ARG A 467 -8.65 -18.22 -2.96
CA ARG A 467 -9.26 -16.90 -2.83
C ARG A 467 -10.27 -16.83 -1.69
N GLU A 468 -11.20 -17.78 -1.63
CA GLU A 468 -12.25 -17.82 -0.59
C GLU A 468 -11.66 -17.99 0.81
N THR A 469 -10.66 -18.87 0.96
CA THR A 469 -10.00 -19.13 2.25
C THR A 469 -9.25 -17.92 2.79
N ASN A 470 -8.58 -17.16 1.92
CA ASN A 470 -7.77 -16.00 2.34
C ASN A 470 -8.50 -14.67 2.25
N ASN A 471 -9.73 -14.68 1.73
CA ASN A 471 -10.40 -13.46 1.28
C ASN A 471 -9.53 -12.63 0.30
N ALA A 472 -8.86 -13.31 -0.63
CA ALA A 472 -7.95 -12.70 -1.59
C ALA A 472 -8.65 -12.44 -2.94
N TRP A 473 -8.69 -11.19 -3.38
CA TRP A 473 -9.33 -10.87 -4.66
C TRP A 473 -8.50 -11.35 -5.84
N HIS A 474 -7.19 -11.43 -5.67
CA HIS A 474 -6.24 -11.88 -6.68
C HIS A 474 -5.28 -12.93 -6.12
N VAL A 475 -4.74 -13.76 -7.01
CA VAL A 475 -3.70 -14.77 -6.70
C VAL A 475 -2.51 -14.60 -7.64
N ASP A 476 -1.40 -15.23 -7.30
CA ASP A 476 -0.26 -15.41 -8.20
C ASP A 476 -0.07 -16.89 -8.53
N LEU A 477 0.32 -17.19 -9.77
CA LEU A 477 0.60 -18.55 -10.22
C LEU A 477 2.10 -18.76 -10.41
N VAL A 478 2.62 -19.86 -9.86
CA VAL A 478 3.95 -20.38 -10.17
C VAL A 478 3.78 -21.76 -10.79
N ALA A 479 4.23 -21.93 -12.01
CA ALA A 479 3.92 -23.10 -12.80
C ALA A 479 5.18 -23.73 -13.37
N HIS A 480 5.35 -25.04 -13.17
CA HIS A 480 6.50 -25.78 -13.70
C HIS A 480 6.10 -26.59 -14.92
N SER A 481 6.95 -26.58 -15.95
CA SER A 481 6.79 -27.43 -17.14
C SER A 481 5.37 -27.28 -17.75
N MET A 482 4.68 -28.40 -18.02
CA MET A 482 3.28 -28.46 -18.50
C MET A 482 2.30 -27.61 -17.67
N GLY A 483 2.57 -27.39 -16.38
CA GLY A 483 1.74 -26.55 -15.50
C GLY A 483 1.55 -25.13 -16.04
N GLY A 484 2.53 -24.61 -16.78
CA GLY A 484 2.42 -23.29 -17.43
C GLY A 484 1.40 -23.28 -18.56
N LEU A 485 1.32 -24.34 -19.38
CA LEU A 485 0.29 -24.47 -20.41
C LEU A 485 -1.11 -24.61 -19.79
N ILE A 486 -1.22 -25.36 -18.70
CA ILE A 486 -2.47 -25.51 -17.91
C ILE A 486 -2.91 -24.15 -17.36
N SER A 487 -1.98 -23.38 -16.81
CA SER A 487 -2.24 -22.02 -16.32
C SER A 487 -2.67 -21.06 -17.43
N ARG A 488 -2.04 -21.14 -18.61
CA ARG A 488 -2.44 -20.38 -19.80
C ARG A 488 -3.85 -20.72 -20.27
N GLN A 489 -4.19 -22.01 -20.28
CA GLN A 489 -5.53 -22.49 -20.60
C GLN A 489 -6.56 -21.98 -19.59
N TYR A 490 -6.24 -21.97 -18.30
CA TYR A 490 -7.09 -21.37 -17.27
C TYR A 490 -7.35 -19.90 -17.54
N ILE A 491 -6.29 -19.11 -17.71
CA ILE A 491 -6.37 -17.66 -17.92
C ILE A 491 -7.24 -17.34 -19.14
N ASN A 492 -6.96 -17.96 -20.28
CA ASN A 492 -7.69 -17.74 -21.51
C ASN A 492 -9.17 -18.13 -21.40
N THR A 493 -9.47 -19.31 -20.85
CA THR A 493 -10.79 -19.91 -20.98
C THR A 493 -11.67 -19.79 -19.74
N PHE A 494 -11.11 -19.99 -18.55
CA PHE A 494 -11.90 -20.16 -17.32
C PHE A 494 -11.80 -18.99 -16.34
N MET A 495 -10.74 -18.17 -16.43
CA MET A 495 -10.55 -17.07 -15.48
C MET A 495 -11.70 -16.06 -15.59
N PRO A 496 -12.47 -15.86 -14.49
CA PRO A 496 -13.58 -14.92 -14.46
C PRO A 496 -13.07 -13.48 -14.30
N PRO A 497 -13.88 -12.48 -14.66
CA PRO A 497 -13.59 -11.10 -14.27
C PRO A 497 -13.69 -10.96 -12.75
N VAL A 498 -12.85 -10.10 -12.17
CA VAL A 498 -12.96 -9.65 -10.77
C VAL A 498 -13.69 -8.31 -10.74
N PHE A 499 -14.39 -8.04 -9.64
CA PHE A 499 -15.29 -6.90 -9.48
C PHE A 499 -14.59 -5.53 -9.46
N ASP A 500 -13.27 -5.50 -9.36
CA ASP A 500 -12.45 -4.30 -9.51
C ASP A 500 -11.89 -4.11 -10.92
N GLY A 501 -12.29 -4.96 -11.87
CA GLY A 501 -11.88 -4.92 -13.27
C GLY A 501 -10.47 -5.45 -13.55
N ARG A 502 -9.75 -5.94 -12.53
CA ARG A 502 -8.39 -6.51 -12.68
C ARG A 502 -8.44 -8.03 -12.84
N PRO A 503 -7.38 -8.65 -13.39
CA PRO A 503 -7.37 -10.08 -13.55
C PRO A 503 -7.32 -10.80 -12.20
N GLU A 504 -8.04 -11.92 -12.09
CA GLU A 504 -8.00 -12.76 -10.90
C GLU A 504 -6.59 -13.29 -10.61
N VAL A 505 -5.85 -13.65 -11.65
CA VAL A 505 -4.43 -13.96 -11.57
C VAL A 505 -3.64 -12.68 -11.86
N THR A 506 -2.75 -12.25 -10.97
CA THR A 506 -1.91 -11.07 -11.28
C THR A 506 -0.68 -11.47 -12.09
N HIS A 507 0.04 -12.49 -11.64
CA HIS A 507 1.25 -13.00 -12.30
C HIS A 507 1.12 -14.49 -12.64
N LEU A 508 1.67 -14.88 -13.79
CA LEU A 508 2.01 -16.25 -14.13
C LEU A 508 3.53 -16.35 -14.33
N VAL A 509 4.21 -16.97 -13.37
CA VAL A 509 5.64 -17.24 -13.42
C VAL A 509 5.83 -18.70 -13.86
N MET A 510 6.36 -18.89 -15.06
CA MET A 510 6.62 -20.20 -15.67
C MET A 510 8.07 -20.62 -15.44
N LEU A 511 8.28 -21.90 -15.12
CA LEU A 511 9.58 -22.50 -14.88
C LEU A 511 9.78 -23.64 -15.88
N GLY A 512 10.55 -23.41 -16.95
CA GLY A 512 10.80 -24.40 -17.99
C GLY A 512 9.55 -24.84 -18.75
N THR A 513 8.53 -23.98 -18.90
CA THR A 513 7.28 -24.38 -19.58
C THR A 513 7.50 -24.56 -21.08
N PRO A 514 7.10 -25.68 -21.70
CA PRO A 514 7.21 -25.89 -23.15
C PRO A 514 6.14 -25.11 -23.91
N ASN A 515 6.25 -23.78 -23.95
CA ASN A 515 5.28 -22.90 -24.60
C ASN A 515 5.16 -23.13 -26.12
N MET A 516 6.11 -23.82 -26.76
CA MET A 516 6.02 -24.31 -28.14
C MET A 516 6.12 -25.85 -28.25
N GLY A 517 5.89 -26.56 -27.15
CA GLY A 517 5.99 -28.02 -27.05
C GLY A 517 7.42 -28.54 -26.85
N SER A 518 7.55 -29.85 -26.73
CA SER A 518 8.84 -30.52 -26.49
C SER A 518 9.04 -31.67 -27.47
N PRO A 519 10.21 -31.77 -28.13
CA PRO A 519 10.54 -32.91 -29.00
C PRO A 519 10.63 -34.24 -28.23
N CYS A 520 10.79 -34.18 -26.90
CA CYS A 520 10.70 -35.37 -26.05
C CYS A 520 9.32 -36.03 -26.13
N ALA A 521 8.26 -35.24 -26.28
CA ALA A 521 6.91 -35.76 -26.41
C ALA A 521 6.68 -36.46 -27.76
N ASP A 522 7.27 -35.96 -28.85
CA ASP A 522 7.19 -36.64 -30.15
C ASP A 522 7.84 -38.02 -30.09
N THR A 523 9.03 -38.09 -29.49
CA THR A 523 9.81 -39.34 -29.39
C THR A 523 9.08 -40.41 -28.58
N VAL A 524 8.55 -40.04 -27.42
CA VAL A 524 8.12 -41.01 -26.41
C VAL A 524 6.63 -41.35 -26.54
N ASN A 525 5.81 -40.43 -27.04
CA ASN A 525 4.38 -40.69 -27.22
C ASN A 525 4.10 -41.80 -28.23
N GLU A 526 4.87 -41.89 -29.33
CA GLU A 526 4.72 -43.00 -30.28
C GLU A 526 4.91 -44.34 -29.58
N GLN A 527 5.95 -44.44 -28.75
CA GLN A 527 6.24 -45.65 -27.98
C GLN A 527 5.10 -45.96 -26.99
N PHE A 528 4.45 -44.96 -26.42
CA PHE A 528 3.28 -45.16 -25.54
C PHE A 528 2.06 -45.68 -26.30
N GLU A 529 1.74 -45.08 -27.45
CA GLU A 529 0.63 -45.50 -28.30
C GLU A 529 0.83 -46.94 -28.82
N GLU A 530 2.04 -47.28 -29.27
CA GLU A 530 2.43 -48.65 -29.67
C GLU A 530 2.27 -49.67 -28.53
N ASN A 531 2.37 -49.22 -27.28
CA ASN A 531 2.20 -50.04 -26.07
C ASN A 531 0.80 -49.91 -25.43
N GLY A 532 -0.18 -49.38 -26.16
CA GLY A 532 -1.60 -49.34 -25.75
C GLY A 532 -1.99 -48.18 -24.83
N ALA A 533 -1.10 -47.22 -24.58
CA ALA A 533 -1.35 -46.06 -23.72
C ALA A 533 -1.89 -44.84 -24.49
N THR A 534 -2.97 -45.02 -25.25
CA THR A 534 -3.57 -43.99 -26.12
C THR A 534 -4.24 -42.84 -25.39
N GLU A 535 -4.56 -43.03 -24.10
CA GLU A 535 -5.23 -42.05 -23.23
C GLU A 535 -4.27 -41.21 -22.38
N MET A 536 -2.97 -41.26 -22.67
CA MET A 536 -1.96 -40.44 -22.00
C MET A 536 -1.89 -39.01 -22.55
N HIS A 537 -3.03 -38.32 -22.52
CA HIS A 537 -3.24 -36.98 -23.09
C HIS A 537 -2.18 -35.95 -22.64
N ALA A 538 -1.73 -36.01 -21.39
CA ALA A 538 -0.76 -35.08 -20.83
C ALA A 538 0.59 -35.11 -21.57
N MET A 539 1.05 -36.29 -22.02
CA MET A 539 2.24 -36.38 -22.87
C MET A 539 1.94 -35.92 -24.29
N ARG A 540 0.83 -36.38 -24.86
CA ARG A 540 0.44 -36.07 -26.25
C ARG A 540 0.30 -34.58 -26.51
N GLU A 541 -0.24 -33.83 -25.54
CA GLU A 541 -0.47 -32.40 -25.65
C GLU A 541 0.78 -31.54 -25.44
N LEU A 542 1.93 -32.16 -25.14
CA LEU A 542 3.24 -31.51 -25.17
C LEU A 542 3.93 -31.59 -26.53
N LYS A 543 3.39 -32.34 -27.49
CA LYS A 543 3.95 -32.40 -28.85
C LYS A 543 3.99 -31.00 -29.48
N PRO A 544 5.09 -30.57 -30.12
CA PRO A 544 5.20 -29.27 -30.77
C PRO A 544 4.06 -28.94 -31.74
N ILE A 545 3.60 -29.93 -32.52
CA ILE A 545 2.47 -29.74 -33.45
C ILE A 545 1.16 -29.45 -32.73
N ILE A 546 0.92 -30.08 -31.57
CA ILE A 546 -0.27 -29.87 -30.75
C ILE A 546 -0.18 -28.53 -30.01
N VAL A 547 0.97 -28.19 -29.43
CA VAL A 547 1.17 -26.91 -28.75
C VAL A 547 1.10 -25.73 -29.73
N ARG A 548 1.52 -25.90 -30.98
CA ARG A 548 1.28 -24.91 -32.03
C ARG A 548 -0.22 -24.63 -32.22
N ALA A 549 -1.05 -25.67 -32.32
CA ALA A 549 -2.50 -25.53 -32.41
C ALA A 549 -3.14 -25.00 -31.10
N PHE A 550 -2.53 -25.29 -29.95
CA PHE A 550 -2.89 -24.68 -28.68
C PHE A 550 -2.64 -23.17 -28.69
N ASN A 551 -1.46 -22.71 -29.10
CA ASN A 551 -1.09 -21.29 -29.14
C ASN A 551 -1.98 -20.46 -30.09
N GLN A 552 -2.54 -21.08 -31.13
CA GLN A 552 -3.52 -20.44 -32.02
C GLN A 552 -4.87 -20.18 -31.35
N ARG A 553 -5.23 -20.98 -30.32
CA ARG A 553 -6.51 -20.91 -29.61
C ARG A 553 -6.39 -20.29 -28.21
N VAL A 554 -5.19 -20.32 -27.64
CA VAL A 554 -4.88 -19.92 -26.26
C VAL A 554 -3.79 -18.86 -26.29
N GLY A 555 -4.23 -17.63 -26.52
CA GLY A 555 -3.38 -16.44 -26.63
C GLY A 555 -3.84 -15.26 -25.77
N ASP A 556 -5.09 -15.26 -25.29
CA ASP A 556 -5.59 -14.17 -24.47
C ASP A 556 -5.01 -14.26 -23.05
N ARG A 557 -4.20 -13.25 -22.71
CA ARG A 557 -3.57 -13.13 -21.39
C ARG A 557 -4.48 -12.43 -20.37
N LYS A 558 -5.60 -11.81 -20.79
CA LYS A 558 -6.55 -11.09 -19.92
C LYS A 558 -5.89 -10.12 -18.93
N GLY A 559 -4.80 -9.45 -19.35
CA GLY A 559 -4.05 -8.52 -18.51
C GLY A 559 -3.08 -9.17 -17.49
N VAL A 560 -3.00 -10.50 -17.41
CA VAL A 560 -2.04 -11.22 -16.55
C VAL A 560 -0.61 -11.01 -17.06
N LYS A 561 0.34 -10.79 -16.14
CA LYS A 561 1.76 -10.66 -16.47
C LYS A 561 2.41 -12.04 -16.56
N PHE A 562 3.06 -12.33 -17.68
CA PHE A 562 3.71 -13.62 -17.93
C PHE A 562 5.22 -13.46 -17.88
N SER A 563 5.87 -14.37 -17.17
CA SER A 563 7.33 -14.44 -17.05
C SER A 563 7.80 -15.88 -17.20
N VAL A 564 8.99 -16.11 -17.74
CA VAL A 564 9.54 -17.48 -17.87
C VAL A 564 11.01 -17.60 -17.46
N LEU A 565 11.30 -18.56 -16.60
CA LEU A 565 12.67 -19.00 -16.30
C LEU A 565 13.03 -20.15 -17.25
N ILE A 566 14.16 -20.02 -17.93
CA ILE A 566 14.62 -20.94 -18.98
C ILE A 566 15.86 -21.68 -18.47
N GLY A 567 15.74 -22.98 -18.25
CA GLY A 567 16.89 -23.82 -17.96
C GLY A 567 17.70 -24.11 -19.22
N VAL A 568 19.01 -24.18 -19.07
CA VAL A 568 19.93 -24.56 -20.14
C VAL A 568 21.00 -25.49 -19.57
N ILE A 569 21.16 -26.66 -20.17
CA ILE A 569 22.30 -27.56 -19.94
C ILE A 569 23.25 -27.53 -21.14
N PRO A 570 24.56 -27.76 -20.95
CA PRO A 570 25.56 -27.69 -22.02
C PRO A 570 25.54 -28.95 -22.90
N VAL A 571 24.35 -29.33 -23.36
CA VAL A 571 24.12 -30.46 -24.28
C VAL A 571 23.41 -29.90 -25.51
N PRO A 572 24.01 -29.98 -26.71
CA PRO A 572 23.47 -29.40 -27.95
C PRO A 572 22.30 -30.23 -28.52
N ARG A 573 21.47 -30.80 -27.65
CA ARG A 573 20.39 -31.71 -28.01
C ARG A 573 19.36 -31.77 -26.89
N THR A 574 18.09 -31.70 -27.26
CA THR A 574 16.96 -31.88 -26.35
C THR A 574 16.20 -33.13 -26.80
N CYS A 575 16.32 -34.22 -26.02
CA CYS A 575 15.90 -35.56 -26.42
C CYS A 575 16.49 -36.00 -27.77
N LEU A 576 15.68 -36.27 -28.79
CA LEU A 576 16.20 -36.65 -30.11
C LEU A 576 16.46 -35.46 -31.03
N ALA A 577 16.09 -34.23 -30.62
CA ALA A 577 16.21 -33.05 -31.45
C ALA A 577 17.62 -32.47 -31.41
N ASP A 578 18.33 -32.54 -32.53
CA ASP A 578 19.75 -32.24 -32.60
C ASP A 578 20.05 -30.77 -32.89
N GLY A 579 21.14 -30.25 -32.32
CA GLY A 579 21.44 -28.81 -32.35
C GLY A 579 20.44 -27.96 -31.56
N VAL A 580 19.55 -28.58 -30.77
CA VAL A 580 18.51 -27.89 -30.01
C VAL A 580 18.88 -27.88 -28.52
N PHE A 581 19.40 -26.75 -28.05
CA PHE A 581 19.68 -26.54 -26.63
C PHE A 581 18.42 -26.33 -25.81
N GLY A 582 18.49 -26.72 -24.54
CA GLY A 582 17.38 -26.66 -23.59
C GLY A 582 17.80 -27.13 -22.22
N ASP A 583 16.82 -27.37 -21.35
CA ASP A 583 17.02 -27.88 -19.99
C ASP A 583 17.08 -29.42 -19.91
N GLY A 584 17.19 -30.07 -21.07
CA GLY A 584 17.12 -31.53 -21.26
C GLY A 584 15.72 -32.05 -21.57
N VAL A 585 14.68 -31.25 -21.37
CA VAL A 585 13.28 -31.60 -21.70
C VAL A 585 12.66 -30.56 -22.62
N VAL A 586 12.88 -29.28 -22.34
CA VAL A 586 12.27 -28.16 -23.04
C VAL A 586 13.34 -27.34 -23.75
N PRO A 587 13.22 -27.16 -25.09
CA PRO A 587 14.10 -26.28 -25.84
C PRO A 587 14.03 -24.83 -25.35
N VAL A 588 15.15 -24.10 -25.45
CA VAL A 588 15.24 -22.67 -25.10
C VAL A 588 14.14 -21.85 -25.78
N GLU A 589 14.02 -21.97 -27.10
CA GLU A 589 13.02 -21.24 -27.86
C GLU A 589 11.61 -21.62 -27.45
N SER A 590 11.38 -22.92 -27.19
CA SER A 590 10.07 -23.38 -26.72
C SER A 590 9.69 -22.78 -25.37
N ALA A 591 10.64 -22.63 -24.45
CA ALA A 591 10.39 -21.98 -23.17
C ALA A 591 10.09 -20.48 -23.32
N LYS A 592 10.95 -19.77 -24.07
CA LYS A 592 10.87 -18.33 -24.34
C LYS A 592 9.59 -17.93 -25.07
N TRP A 593 9.22 -18.69 -26.10
CA TRP A 593 8.10 -18.44 -26.99
C TRP A 593 8.09 -17.01 -27.57
N ASN A 594 7.29 -16.10 -27.02
CA ASN A 594 7.26 -14.69 -27.38
C ASN A 594 7.22 -13.78 -26.13
N LEU A 595 7.74 -14.28 -25.02
CA LEU A 595 7.75 -13.57 -23.75
C LEU A 595 8.92 -12.60 -23.71
N THR A 596 8.66 -11.41 -23.18
CA THR A 596 9.67 -10.35 -23.02
C THR A 596 10.31 -10.37 -21.64
N ASP A 597 9.62 -10.91 -20.64
CA ASP A 597 10.15 -11.08 -19.29
C ASP A 597 10.65 -12.51 -19.10
N TYR A 598 11.95 -12.72 -19.28
CA TYR A 598 12.59 -14.03 -19.18
C TYR A 598 14.01 -13.94 -18.62
N GLU A 599 14.49 -15.07 -18.10
CA GLU A 599 15.87 -15.22 -17.62
C GLU A 599 16.38 -16.64 -17.92
N TYR A 600 17.69 -16.78 -18.09
CA TYR A 600 18.36 -18.05 -18.33
C TYR A 600 19.12 -18.50 -17.08
N VAL A 601 19.07 -19.80 -16.78
CA VAL A 601 19.84 -20.40 -15.69
C VAL A 601 20.49 -21.72 -16.13
N PRO A 602 21.70 -22.05 -15.65
CA PRO A 602 22.41 -23.29 -15.96
C PRO A 602 21.82 -24.48 -15.18
N ARG A 603 20.53 -24.74 -15.35
CA ARG A 603 19.76 -25.74 -14.61
C ARG A 603 19.11 -26.73 -15.57
N ASN A 604 19.06 -27.99 -15.14
CA ASN A 604 18.23 -28.99 -15.81
C ASN A 604 16.74 -28.75 -15.47
N HIS A 605 15.86 -29.39 -16.22
CA HIS A 605 14.41 -29.16 -16.13
C HIS A 605 13.81 -29.31 -14.73
N ILE A 606 14.29 -30.26 -13.93
CA ILE A 606 13.72 -30.58 -12.62
C ILE A 606 14.28 -29.65 -11.53
N ALA A 607 15.46 -29.07 -11.73
CA ALA A 607 16.10 -28.17 -10.78
C ALA A 607 15.48 -26.77 -10.72
N LEU A 608 14.68 -26.39 -11.74
CA LEU A 608 14.11 -25.04 -11.88
C LEU A 608 13.12 -24.62 -10.78
N THR A 609 12.73 -25.53 -9.88
CA THR A 609 11.88 -25.26 -8.70
C THR A 609 12.70 -25.05 -7.42
N GLY A 610 14.02 -24.91 -7.54
CA GLY A 610 14.92 -24.73 -6.41
C GLY A 610 14.81 -23.36 -5.71
N GLU A 611 15.38 -23.27 -4.51
CA GLU A 611 15.38 -22.06 -3.69
C GLU A 611 16.07 -20.87 -4.38
N GLU A 612 17.18 -21.12 -5.08
CA GLU A 612 17.93 -20.08 -5.79
C GLU A 612 17.09 -19.46 -6.90
N ASP A 613 16.41 -20.28 -7.70
CA ASP A 613 15.51 -19.85 -8.77
C ASP A 613 14.28 -19.13 -8.19
N PHE A 614 13.78 -19.57 -7.04
CA PHE A 614 12.73 -18.84 -6.32
C PHE A 614 13.22 -17.44 -5.90
N LYS A 615 14.37 -17.33 -5.24
CA LYS A 615 14.91 -16.05 -4.74
C LYS A 615 15.31 -15.12 -5.88
N GLY A 616 15.92 -15.66 -6.95
CA GLY A 616 16.44 -14.92 -8.09
C GLY A 616 15.37 -14.49 -9.09
N PHE A 617 14.40 -15.36 -9.38
CA PHE A 617 13.44 -15.14 -10.46
C PHE A 617 11.98 -15.01 -10.00
N VAL A 618 11.50 -15.90 -9.14
CA VAL A 618 10.07 -15.92 -8.74
C VAL A 618 9.74 -14.76 -7.80
N LEU A 619 10.47 -14.63 -6.69
CA LEU A 619 10.21 -13.65 -5.65
C LEU A 619 10.17 -12.20 -6.17
N PRO A 620 11.11 -11.74 -7.04
CA PRO A 620 11.06 -10.37 -7.57
C PRO A 620 9.81 -10.03 -8.40
N ARG A 621 9.08 -11.04 -8.88
CA ARG A 621 7.85 -10.88 -9.67
C ARG A 621 6.59 -10.96 -8.82
N LEU A 622 6.66 -11.63 -7.67
CA LEU A 622 5.52 -11.72 -6.74
C LEU A 622 5.56 -10.63 -5.65
N ALA A 623 6.75 -10.25 -5.19
CA ALA A 623 6.97 -9.25 -4.15
C ALA A 623 7.09 -7.84 -4.75
N VAL A 624 6.01 -7.33 -5.34
CA VAL A 624 6.01 -6.02 -6.02
C VAL A 624 5.61 -4.92 -5.03
N GLY A 625 6.42 -3.85 -4.91
CA GLY A 625 6.11 -2.69 -4.07
C GLY A 625 5.01 -1.78 -4.65
N PRO A 626 4.44 -0.86 -3.85
CA PRO A 626 3.29 -0.05 -4.26
C PRO A 626 3.49 0.79 -5.53
N LYS A 627 4.68 1.39 -5.73
CA LYS A 627 4.95 2.22 -6.91
C LYS A 627 4.91 1.38 -8.19
N LYS A 628 5.58 0.23 -8.19
CA LYS A 628 5.59 -0.68 -9.34
C LYS A 628 4.21 -1.31 -9.59
N ALA A 629 3.49 -1.70 -8.53
CA ALA A 629 2.13 -2.23 -8.67
C ALA A 629 1.15 -1.22 -9.30
N ARG A 630 1.29 0.08 -8.99
CA ARG A 630 0.51 1.15 -9.64
C ARG A 630 0.86 1.33 -11.12
N ALA A 631 2.15 1.28 -11.47
CA ALA A 631 2.58 1.34 -12.86
C ALA A 631 2.07 0.14 -13.69
N GLU A 632 1.98 -1.04 -13.06
CA GLU A 632 1.38 -2.22 -13.66
C GLU A 632 -0.14 -2.07 -13.87
N LYS A 633 -0.83 -1.33 -13.00
CA LYS A 633 -2.25 -0.99 -13.16
C LYS A 633 -2.52 -0.04 -14.32
N SER A 634 -1.71 1.01 -14.49
CA SER A 634 -1.87 1.97 -15.60
C SER A 634 -1.62 1.32 -16.97
N THR A 635 -0.75 0.30 -17.03
CA THR A 635 -0.53 -0.49 -18.26
C THR A 635 -1.62 -1.52 -18.50
N ALA A 636 -2.32 -2.02 -17.47
CA ALA A 636 -3.45 -2.94 -17.64
C ALA A 636 -4.73 -2.25 -18.16
N LEU A 637 -4.93 -0.96 -17.83
CA LEU A 637 -6.06 -0.15 -18.31
C LEU A 637 -5.80 0.51 -19.68
N SER A 638 -4.58 0.44 -20.19
CA SER A 638 -4.16 1.01 -21.47
C SER A 638 -3.55 -0.08 -22.35
N PHE A 639 -4.40 -0.89 -22.99
CA PHE A 639 -3.94 -1.75 -24.09
C PHE A 639 -4.10 -1.03 -25.43
N ASN A 640 -3.14 -0.15 -25.69
CA ASN A 640 -2.55 0.10 -27.00
C ASN A 640 -1.06 0.42 -26.77
N GLY A 641 -0.17 -0.45 -27.24
CA GLY A 641 1.23 -0.11 -27.48
C GLY A 641 2.26 -0.67 -26.50
N LEU A 642 3.24 -1.36 -27.09
CA LEU A 642 4.47 -1.90 -26.52
C LEU A 642 5.45 -0.82 -26.05
N ASN A 643 6.31 -1.22 -25.10
CA ASN A 643 7.69 -0.76 -24.80
C ASN A 643 7.86 -0.30 -23.36
N ASP A 644 8.43 -1.16 -22.51
CA ASP A 644 9.55 -0.84 -21.61
C ASP A 644 9.61 -1.82 -20.43
N ALA A 645 10.79 -2.44 -20.25
CA ALA A 645 11.53 -2.45 -18.98
C ALA A 645 12.70 -3.47 -19.03
N PHE A 646 13.80 -3.06 -19.65
CA PHE A 646 15.13 -3.63 -19.41
C PHE A 646 15.79 -2.87 -18.25
N ALA A 647 15.87 -3.47 -17.05
CA ALA A 647 16.94 -3.24 -16.04
C ALA A 647 16.58 -3.83 -14.67
N LEU A 648 17.31 -4.86 -14.20
CA LEU A 648 18.01 -4.92 -12.90
C LEU A 648 18.49 -6.36 -12.58
N ILE A 649 19.73 -6.45 -12.10
CA ILE A 649 20.69 -7.56 -12.16
C ILE A 649 20.98 -8.19 -10.77
N ASP A 650 21.35 -9.48 -10.81
CA ASP A 650 22.20 -10.33 -9.92
C ASP A 650 21.92 -10.50 -8.42
N ARG A 651 22.00 -11.77 -7.97
CA ARG A 651 23.15 -12.29 -7.18
C ARG A 651 23.05 -13.79 -6.80
N ARG A 652 24.17 -14.52 -7.06
CA ARG A 652 24.82 -15.66 -6.34
C ARG A 652 24.68 -17.10 -6.88
N ARG A 653 25.87 -17.65 -7.23
CA ARG A 653 26.52 -18.98 -6.96
C ARG A 653 25.68 -20.27 -7.02
N SER A 654 26.19 -21.46 -7.38
CA SER A 654 27.31 -21.99 -8.20
C SER A 654 27.17 -23.53 -8.21
N GLU A 655 27.73 -24.20 -9.22
CA GLU A 655 27.92 -25.67 -9.38
C GLU A 655 26.78 -26.42 -10.09
N ALA A 656 26.85 -26.46 -11.42
CA ALA A 656 26.19 -27.48 -12.25
C ALA A 656 27.28 -28.35 -12.88
N GLY A 657 27.59 -29.48 -12.24
CA GLY A 657 28.45 -30.51 -12.82
C GLY A 657 27.73 -31.22 -13.97
N SER A 658 28.48 -31.55 -15.01
CA SER A 658 28.01 -32.45 -16.08
C SER A 658 27.38 -33.71 -15.47
N CYS A 659 26.13 -34.00 -15.88
CA CYS A 659 25.29 -35.08 -15.38
C CYS A 659 25.80 -36.50 -15.69
N PHE A 660 26.93 -36.64 -16.39
CA PHE A 660 27.45 -37.90 -16.90
C PHE A 660 28.95 -38.03 -16.66
N ARG A 661 29.38 -39.18 -16.10
CA ARG A 661 30.79 -39.59 -16.04
C ARG A 661 31.15 -40.33 -17.32
N ASN A 662 32.30 -40.01 -17.91
CA ASN A 662 32.85 -40.62 -19.13
C ASN A 662 32.05 -40.39 -20.43
N ALA A 663 30.96 -39.61 -20.40
CA ALA A 663 30.36 -39.05 -21.60
C ALA A 663 31.05 -37.71 -21.90
N ALA A 664 31.60 -37.56 -23.11
CA ALA A 664 32.15 -36.31 -23.58
C ALA A 664 31.43 -35.94 -24.87
N TYR A 665 30.82 -34.76 -24.93
CA TYR A 665 30.58 -34.13 -26.21
C TYR A 665 31.89 -33.46 -26.63
N LYS A 666 32.60 -34.06 -27.59
CA LYS A 666 33.62 -33.35 -28.36
C LYS A 666 32.95 -32.95 -29.68
N PRO A 667 32.95 -31.66 -30.07
CA PRO A 667 32.34 -31.18 -31.31
C PRO A 667 33.07 -31.63 -32.59
N ALA A 668 33.91 -32.67 -32.53
CA ALA A 668 34.56 -33.20 -33.72
C ALA A 668 33.60 -34.12 -34.48
N ASP A 669 33.01 -33.58 -35.55
CA ASP A 669 32.40 -34.29 -36.68
C ASP A 669 31.12 -35.11 -36.40
N ALA A 670 30.34 -34.76 -35.38
CA ALA A 670 29.01 -35.33 -35.20
C ALA A 670 27.99 -34.60 -36.08
N ASP A 671 27.61 -35.26 -37.19
CA ASP A 671 26.54 -34.84 -38.10
C ASP A 671 25.23 -34.58 -37.35
N SER A 672 24.71 -33.36 -37.54
CA SER A 672 23.61 -32.79 -36.78
C SER A 672 22.25 -33.05 -37.46
N GLY A 673 21.40 -33.85 -36.83
CA GLY A 673 20.01 -34.07 -37.25
C GLY A 673 19.20 -34.90 -36.25
N ASP A 674 17.88 -34.69 -36.23
CA ASP A 674 16.95 -35.49 -35.43
C ASP A 674 17.21 -36.99 -35.69
N GLY A 675 17.51 -37.74 -34.64
CA GLY A 675 17.88 -39.14 -34.79
C GLY A 675 16.66 -39.99 -35.16
N ASP A 676 16.74 -40.77 -36.24
CA ASP A 676 15.77 -41.85 -36.47
C ASP A 676 15.89 -42.89 -35.36
N ALA A 677 14.75 -43.27 -34.77
CA ALA A 677 14.72 -44.38 -33.84
C ALA A 677 15.21 -45.66 -34.55
N ALA A 678 16.38 -46.13 -34.14
CA ALA A 678 16.99 -47.38 -34.61
C ALA A 678 16.36 -48.60 -33.93
N ALA A 679 15.96 -48.44 -32.67
CA ALA A 679 15.18 -49.41 -31.92
C ALA A 679 14.42 -48.71 -30.78
N LYS A 680 13.21 -49.21 -30.49
CA LYS A 680 12.39 -48.81 -29.34
C LYS A 680 12.14 -50.06 -28.49
N GLU A 681 12.38 -49.98 -27.19
CA GLU A 681 12.14 -51.09 -26.27
C GLU A 681 11.43 -50.64 -24.99
N LYS A 682 10.40 -51.38 -24.60
CA LYS A 682 9.75 -51.28 -23.29
C LYS A 682 10.34 -52.34 -22.36
N VAL A 683 10.92 -51.90 -21.25
CA VAL A 683 11.59 -52.75 -20.29
C VAL A 683 10.86 -52.70 -18.96
N VAL A 684 10.30 -53.82 -18.52
CA VAL A 684 9.79 -53.98 -17.15
C VAL A 684 10.95 -54.45 -16.27
N LEU A 685 11.24 -53.71 -15.20
CA LEU A 685 12.30 -54.01 -14.24
C LEU A 685 11.67 -54.30 -12.88
N ALA A 686 11.88 -55.53 -12.38
CA ALA A 686 11.50 -55.88 -11.01
C ALA A 686 12.20 -54.98 -9.98
N ALA A 687 11.66 -54.92 -8.77
CA ALA A 687 12.32 -54.29 -7.63
C ALA A 687 13.74 -54.85 -7.45
N LYS A 688 14.74 -53.98 -7.28
CA LYS A 688 16.17 -54.36 -7.20
C LYS A 688 16.70 -55.15 -8.42
N GLY A 689 15.96 -55.13 -9.54
CA GLY A 689 16.25 -55.94 -10.72
C GLY A 689 17.29 -55.29 -11.64
N VAL A 690 17.99 -56.14 -12.41
CA VAL A 690 18.93 -55.73 -13.47
C VAL A 690 18.49 -56.37 -14.78
N ARG A 691 18.55 -55.61 -15.87
CA ARG A 691 18.33 -56.14 -17.23
C ARG A 691 19.34 -55.56 -18.20
N GLU A 692 19.93 -56.41 -19.03
CA GLU A 692 20.75 -56.01 -20.16
C GLU A 692 19.96 -56.16 -21.46
N ILE A 693 20.09 -55.17 -22.34
CA ILE A 693 19.49 -55.18 -23.67
C ILE A 693 20.57 -54.91 -24.72
N GLU A 694 20.53 -55.68 -25.81
CA GLU A 694 21.40 -55.45 -26.96
C GLU A 694 20.74 -54.41 -27.87
N LEU A 695 21.47 -53.33 -28.15
CA LEU A 695 21.04 -52.26 -29.04
C LEU A 695 21.68 -52.46 -30.43
N PRO A 696 21.03 -51.97 -31.51
CA PRO A 696 21.59 -52.06 -32.85
C PRO A 696 22.99 -51.45 -32.93
N GLY A 697 23.93 -52.13 -33.57
CA GLY A 697 25.36 -51.74 -33.61
C GLY A 697 25.71 -50.49 -34.41
N ALA A 698 24.70 -49.76 -34.91
CA ALA A 698 24.85 -48.48 -35.60
C ALA A 698 24.29 -47.28 -34.81
N ALA A 699 23.72 -47.52 -33.61
CA ALA A 699 23.12 -46.46 -32.82
C ALA A 699 24.18 -45.41 -32.39
N ALA A 700 23.85 -44.15 -32.59
CA ALA A 700 24.66 -43.00 -32.19
C ALA A 700 24.46 -42.63 -30.72
N GLY A 701 23.41 -43.13 -30.07
CA GLY A 701 23.14 -42.90 -28.66
C GLY A 701 21.84 -43.55 -28.23
N VAL A 702 21.48 -43.31 -26.98
CA VAL A 702 20.25 -43.83 -26.39
C VAL A 702 19.55 -42.77 -25.54
N LEU A 703 18.24 -42.61 -25.78
CA LEU A 703 17.33 -41.88 -24.91
C LEU A 703 16.63 -42.90 -24.00
N ILE A 704 16.60 -42.59 -22.71
CA ILE A 704 16.01 -43.41 -21.66
C ILE A 704 14.95 -42.57 -20.95
N VAL A 705 13.75 -43.11 -20.81
CA VAL A 705 12.71 -42.58 -19.94
C VAL A 705 12.56 -43.51 -18.77
N ALA A 706 12.95 -43.05 -17.59
CA ALA A 706 12.96 -43.89 -16.39
C ALA A 706 12.73 -43.06 -15.11
N GLU A 707 12.25 -43.73 -14.08
CA GLU A 707 12.16 -43.17 -12.74
C GLU A 707 13.54 -42.93 -12.11
N PRO A 708 13.66 -42.01 -11.12
CA PRO A 708 14.92 -41.72 -10.43
C PRO A 708 15.61 -42.93 -9.81
N GLY A 709 14.87 -44.01 -9.51
CA GLY A 709 15.42 -45.25 -8.97
C GLY A 709 16.19 -46.10 -9.98
N VAL A 710 16.22 -45.77 -11.27
CA VAL A 710 16.87 -46.61 -12.30
C VAL A 710 18.23 -46.02 -12.71
N ALA A 711 19.31 -46.80 -12.69
CA ALA A 711 20.56 -46.48 -13.38
C ALA A 711 20.62 -47.13 -14.76
N ALA A 712 21.45 -46.57 -15.62
CA ALA A 712 21.81 -47.17 -16.90
C ALA A 712 23.31 -47.06 -17.19
N THR A 713 23.84 -48.07 -17.86
CA THR A 713 25.25 -48.14 -18.29
C THR A 713 25.28 -48.62 -19.73
N LEU A 714 25.80 -47.80 -20.63
CA LEU A 714 25.99 -48.14 -22.04
C LEU A 714 27.44 -48.63 -22.25
N THR A 715 27.60 -49.81 -22.81
CA THR A 715 28.91 -50.41 -23.11
C THR A 715 29.03 -50.81 -24.59
N ASP A 716 30.24 -50.76 -25.14
CA ASP A 716 30.53 -51.34 -26.45
C ASP A 716 30.73 -52.87 -26.38
N ALA A 717 30.92 -53.51 -27.54
CA ALA A 717 31.14 -54.95 -27.66
C ALA A 717 32.39 -55.45 -26.91
N GLY A 718 33.35 -54.57 -26.61
CA GLY A 718 34.54 -54.87 -25.81
C GLY A 718 34.32 -54.71 -24.30
N GLY A 719 33.10 -54.37 -23.86
CA GLY A 719 32.76 -54.12 -22.46
C GLY A 719 33.22 -52.76 -21.94
N ARG A 720 33.71 -51.87 -22.82
CA ARG A 720 34.11 -50.52 -22.40
C ARG A 720 32.87 -49.66 -22.21
N ILE A 721 32.78 -49.00 -21.07
CA ILE A 721 31.70 -48.07 -20.73
C ILE A 721 31.81 -46.83 -21.62
N LEU A 722 30.78 -46.61 -22.43
CA LEU A 722 30.64 -45.45 -23.32
C LEU A 722 29.93 -44.28 -22.62
N GLY A 723 29.13 -44.58 -21.60
CA GLY A 723 28.45 -43.60 -20.77
C GLY A 723 27.56 -44.28 -19.74
N GLN A 724 27.34 -43.62 -18.61
CA GLN A 724 26.55 -44.16 -17.51
C GLN A 724 25.86 -43.05 -16.72
N ASN A 725 24.67 -43.35 -16.20
CA ASN A 725 23.96 -42.58 -15.16
C ASN A 725 23.94 -43.43 -13.87
N GLU A 726 24.93 -43.23 -13.01
CA GLU A 726 25.05 -43.94 -11.73
C GLU A 726 24.02 -43.45 -10.68
N GLY A 727 23.62 -44.35 -9.79
CA GLY A 727 22.81 -44.12 -8.60
C GLY A 727 23.27 -42.93 -7.75
N GLY A 728 22.35 -42.03 -7.33
CA GLY A 728 22.61 -41.00 -6.32
C GLY A 728 22.96 -39.59 -6.83
N LEU A 729 23.03 -39.36 -8.14
CA LEU A 729 23.28 -38.02 -8.71
C LEU A 729 21.97 -37.30 -9.07
N GLU A 730 21.98 -35.96 -9.01
CA GLU A 730 20.87 -35.09 -9.45
C GLU A 730 20.37 -35.43 -10.87
N ALA A 731 21.28 -35.90 -11.72
CA ALA A 731 21.03 -36.43 -13.06
C ALA A 731 19.91 -37.49 -13.14
N LEU A 732 19.72 -38.30 -12.10
CA LEU A 732 18.66 -39.32 -12.08
C LEU A 732 17.27 -38.71 -11.86
N ARG A 733 17.17 -37.49 -11.33
CA ARG A 733 15.88 -36.84 -11.14
C ARG A 733 15.22 -36.47 -12.47
N ASN A 734 16.00 -36.25 -13.53
CA ASN A 734 15.45 -36.04 -14.86
C ASN A 734 14.90 -37.37 -15.42
N PRO A 735 13.60 -37.44 -15.75
CA PRO A 735 13.03 -38.65 -16.32
C PRO A 735 13.55 -38.92 -17.74
N PHE A 736 13.90 -37.89 -18.50
CA PHE A 736 14.48 -38.02 -19.84
C PHE A 736 16.01 -37.96 -19.73
N ARG A 737 16.67 -39.06 -20.09
CA ARG A 737 18.12 -39.22 -19.95
C ARG A 737 18.73 -39.63 -21.25
N LEU A 738 19.73 -38.87 -21.68
CA LEU A 738 20.41 -39.09 -22.94
C LEU A 738 21.83 -39.58 -22.67
N ILE A 739 22.21 -40.74 -23.22
CA ILE A 739 23.59 -41.20 -23.23
C ILE A 739 24.12 -41.10 -24.66
N LEU A 740 25.10 -40.22 -24.84
CA LEU A 740 25.85 -40.04 -26.08
C LEU A 740 27.28 -40.57 -25.90
N PRO A 741 27.69 -41.63 -26.60
CA PRO A 741 29.08 -42.03 -26.70
C PRO A 741 29.95 -40.89 -27.25
N ALA A 742 31.13 -40.69 -26.66
CA ALA A 742 32.08 -39.66 -27.11
C ALA A 742 32.70 -39.92 -28.50
N GLN A 743 32.59 -41.16 -28.99
CA GLN A 743 33.03 -41.58 -30.31
C GLN A 743 31.97 -42.51 -30.90
N LYS A 744 31.80 -42.47 -32.22
CA LYS A 744 30.90 -43.38 -32.93
C LYS A 744 31.28 -44.83 -32.58
N PRO A 745 30.37 -45.61 -31.98
CA PRO A 745 30.66 -46.99 -31.60
C PRO A 745 30.91 -47.86 -32.84
N SER A 746 31.89 -48.76 -32.75
CA SER A 746 32.09 -49.83 -33.74
C SER A 746 31.51 -51.13 -33.20
N GLY A 747 30.32 -51.53 -33.67
CA GLY A 747 29.68 -52.81 -33.33
C GLY A 747 28.51 -52.68 -32.35
N ALA A 748 27.95 -53.84 -31.96
CA ALA A 748 26.77 -53.92 -31.09
C ALA A 748 27.00 -53.21 -29.75
N LEU A 749 25.98 -52.48 -29.30
CA LEU A 749 25.97 -51.81 -28.00
C LEU A 749 25.17 -52.62 -27.00
N LYS A 750 25.54 -52.58 -25.73
CA LYS A 750 24.76 -53.15 -24.63
C LYS A 750 24.36 -52.06 -23.66
N LEU A 751 23.07 -52.02 -23.30
CA LEU A 751 22.57 -51.14 -22.25
C LEU A 751 22.18 -52.00 -21.05
N ARG A 752 22.88 -51.80 -19.93
CA ARG A 752 22.53 -52.37 -18.63
C ARG A 752 21.66 -51.40 -17.88
N LEU A 753 20.45 -51.81 -17.50
CA LEU A 753 19.51 -51.08 -16.67
C LEU A 753 19.43 -51.72 -15.29
N GLU A 754 19.46 -50.92 -14.23
CA GLU A 754 19.44 -51.38 -12.84
C GLU A 754 18.43 -50.58 -12.04
N ASN A 755 17.42 -51.23 -11.47
CA ASN A 755 16.41 -50.60 -10.63
C ASN A 755 16.83 -50.71 -9.16
N PHE A 756 17.01 -49.59 -8.47
CA PHE A 756 17.29 -49.52 -7.04
C PHE A 756 16.05 -49.28 -6.18
N ALA A 757 14.86 -49.10 -6.77
CA ALA A 757 13.63 -48.94 -6.01
C ALA A 757 13.14 -50.28 -5.45
N ASP A 758 12.27 -50.19 -4.44
CA ASP A 758 11.62 -51.35 -3.81
C ASP A 758 10.39 -51.84 -4.59
N GLY A 759 10.01 -51.15 -5.66
CA GLY A 759 8.90 -51.49 -6.55
C GLY A 759 9.36 -51.86 -7.95
N GLU A 760 8.48 -52.55 -8.68
CA GLU A 760 8.61 -52.73 -10.14
C GLU A 760 8.48 -51.36 -10.84
N THR A 761 9.25 -51.17 -11.91
CA THR A 761 9.20 -49.95 -12.72
C THR A 761 9.29 -50.27 -14.22
N VAL A 762 8.83 -49.34 -15.04
CA VAL A 762 8.88 -49.45 -16.50
C VAL A 762 9.83 -48.41 -17.06
N VAL A 763 10.76 -48.88 -17.90
CA VAL A 763 11.74 -48.06 -18.58
C VAL A 763 11.50 -48.12 -20.07
N PHE A 764 11.47 -46.97 -20.71
CA PHE A 764 11.41 -46.88 -22.17
C PHE A 764 12.77 -46.49 -22.70
N VAL A 765 13.26 -47.26 -23.66
CA VAL A 765 14.55 -47.06 -24.30
C VAL A 765 14.31 -46.79 -25.77
N THR A 766 14.92 -45.72 -26.27
CA THR A 766 14.99 -45.43 -27.70
C THR A 766 16.45 -45.29 -28.09
N ALA A 767 16.98 -46.28 -28.80
CA ALA A 767 18.26 -46.16 -29.49
C ALA A 767 18.02 -45.42 -30.81
N PHE A 768 18.89 -44.49 -31.16
CA PHE A 768 18.75 -43.69 -32.37
C PHE A 768 20.03 -43.67 -33.19
N ASN A 769 19.88 -43.60 -34.50
CA ASN A 769 21.00 -43.40 -35.41
C ASN A 769 21.31 -41.90 -35.52
N ALA A 770 22.57 -41.55 -35.77
CA ALA A 770 22.90 -40.23 -36.26
C ALA A 770 22.40 -40.14 -37.71
N ARG A 771 21.57 -39.14 -38.03
CA ARG A 771 21.24 -38.85 -39.44
C ARG A 771 22.39 -38.06 -40.09
N PRO A 772 22.58 -38.16 -41.42
CA PRO A 772 23.48 -37.26 -42.14
C PRO A 772 23.00 -35.82 -41.96
N ALA A 773 23.96 -34.89 -41.82
CA ALA A 773 23.73 -33.52 -41.39
C ALA A 773 22.61 -32.81 -42.16
N GLY A 774 21.74 -32.11 -41.43
CA GLY A 774 20.97 -30.97 -41.94
C GLY A 774 21.70 -29.66 -41.66
N SER A 775 20.97 -28.65 -41.20
CA SER A 775 21.50 -27.34 -40.79
C SER A 775 21.94 -27.31 -39.32
N SER A 776 23.23 -27.10 -39.02
CA SER A 776 23.74 -26.83 -37.66
C SER A 776 24.42 -25.48 -37.55
N LEU A 777 24.00 -24.70 -36.57
CA LEU A 777 24.74 -23.54 -36.09
C LEU A 777 25.34 -23.91 -34.74
N THR A 778 26.65 -23.81 -34.61
CA THR A 778 27.39 -24.10 -33.37
C THR A 778 28.21 -22.89 -32.98
N ILE A 779 28.47 -22.75 -31.69
CA ILE A 779 29.38 -21.74 -31.17
C ILE A 779 30.23 -22.32 -30.06
N GLU A 780 31.52 -22.05 -30.15
CA GLU A 780 32.53 -22.44 -29.19
C GLU A 780 33.15 -21.21 -28.55
N ALA A 781 33.26 -21.25 -27.23
CA ALA A 781 34.01 -20.27 -26.48
C ALA A 781 35.44 -20.77 -26.23
N GLY A 782 36.43 -19.97 -26.64
CA GLY A 782 37.82 -20.22 -26.28
C GLY A 782 38.15 -19.77 -24.85
N LYS A 783 39.41 -19.91 -24.46
CA LYS A 783 39.86 -19.48 -23.12
C LYS A 783 39.91 -17.95 -23.04
N PRO A 784 39.55 -17.34 -21.89
CA PRO A 784 39.75 -15.91 -21.69
C PRO A 784 41.20 -15.49 -21.95
N THR A 785 41.39 -14.42 -22.71
CA THR A 785 42.70 -13.82 -22.97
C THR A 785 43.24 -13.16 -21.69
N ALA A 786 44.52 -12.78 -21.70
CA ALA A 786 45.11 -12.01 -20.59
C ALA A 786 44.39 -10.67 -20.33
N ALA A 787 43.72 -10.10 -21.36
CA ALA A 787 42.89 -8.90 -21.24
C ALA A 787 41.48 -9.18 -20.67
N GLY A 788 41.11 -10.45 -20.53
CA GLY A 788 39.80 -10.92 -20.05
C GLY A 788 38.72 -10.99 -21.13
N SER A 789 39.05 -10.70 -22.39
CA SER A 789 38.14 -10.97 -23.52
C SER A 789 38.06 -12.47 -23.78
N VAL A 790 36.90 -12.95 -24.25
CA VAL A 790 36.74 -14.38 -24.58
C VAL A 790 36.58 -14.53 -26.08
N PRO A 791 37.50 -15.22 -26.78
CA PRO A 791 37.34 -15.48 -28.20
C PRO A 791 36.19 -16.45 -28.43
N LEU A 792 35.41 -16.20 -29.47
CA LEU A 792 34.22 -16.94 -29.83
C LEU A 792 34.36 -17.38 -31.29
N ILE A 793 34.06 -18.64 -31.56
CA ILE A 793 34.04 -19.18 -32.93
C ILE A 793 32.67 -19.77 -33.16
N ALA A 794 31.92 -19.21 -34.11
CA ALA A 794 30.69 -19.78 -34.61
C ALA A 794 30.95 -20.54 -35.91
N ARG A 795 30.25 -21.66 -36.10
CA ARG A 795 30.30 -22.44 -37.34
C ARG A 795 28.88 -22.79 -37.76
N TRP A 796 28.51 -22.42 -38.98
CA TRP A 796 27.24 -22.80 -39.58
C TRP A 796 27.47 -23.79 -40.72
N LEU A 797 26.92 -24.99 -40.58
CA LEU A 797 26.89 -26.00 -41.63
C LEU A 797 25.45 -26.20 -42.13
N GLU A 798 25.30 -26.36 -43.44
CA GLU A 798 24.06 -26.79 -44.10
C GLU A 798 24.37 -28.05 -44.91
N ASN A 799 23.78 -29.18 -44.54
CA ASN A 799 24.08 -30.48 -45.14
C ASN A 799 25.59 -30.83 -45.12
N GLY A 800 26.26 -30.47 -44.03
CA GLY A 800 27.71 -30.67 -43.84
C GLY A 800 28.60 -29.66 -44.58
N ALA A 801 28.04 -28.80 -45.44
CA ALA A 801 28.79 -27.75 -46.12
C ALA A 801 28.76 -26.44 -45.31
N PRO A 802 29.88 -25.70 -45.19
CA PRO A 802 29.88 -24.41 -44.51
C PRO A 802 28.97 -23.40 -45.21
N VAL A 803 28.08 -22.77 -44.45
CA VAL A 803 27.29 -21.62 -44.91
C VAL A 803 28.19 -20.40 -44.85
N ARG A 804 28.49 -19.85 -46.02
CA ARG A 804 29.35 -18.68 -46.21
C ARG A 804 28.53 -17.40 -46.26
N SER A 805 29.16 -16.26 -45.97
CA SER A 805 28.51 -14.93 -46.02
C SER A 805 27.25 -14.79 -45.14
N ALA A 806 27.16 -15.55 -44.05
CA ALA A 806 26.09 -15.40 -43.07
C ALA A 806 26.30 -14.16 -42.21
N ALA A 807 25.23 -13.43 -41.94
CA ALA A 807 25.23 -12.41 -40.91
C ALA A 807 25.01 -13.10 -39.56
N ILE A 808 26.08 -13.22 -38.77
CA ILE A 808 25.99 -13.82 -37.43
C ILE A 808 26.15 -12.73 -36.37
N THR A 809 25.12 -12.62 -35.53
CA THR A 809 25.11 -11.75 -34.35
C THR A 809 24.93 -12.59 -33.11
N GLY A 810 25.45 -12.12 -31.98
CA GLY A 810 25.38 -12.80 -30.71
C GLY A 810 25.07 -11.87 -29.56
N ARG A 811 24.52 -12.43 -28.50
CA ARG A 811 24.22 -11.74 -27.25
C ARG A 811 24.57 -12.66 -26.10
N ILE A 812 25.26 -12.11 -25.13
CA ILE A 812 25.48 -12.83 -23.87
C ILE A 812 24.23 -12.66 -23.02
N ALA A 813 23.69 -13.77 -22.54
CA ALA A 813 22.53 -13.79 -21.65
C ALA A 813 22.76 -12.83 -20.45
N GLY A 814 21.79 -11.93 -20.23
CA GLY A 814 21.87 -10.89 -19.20
C GLY A 814 22.71 -9.65 -19.57
N ARG A 815 23.16 -9.51 -20.83
CA ARG A 815 23.88 -8.33 -21.34
C ARG A 815 23.15 -7.73 -22.55
N SER A 816 23.23 -6.41 -22.69
CA SER A 816 22.65 -5.67 -23.82
C SER A 816 23.59 -5.54 -25.01
N SER A 817 24.87 -5.89 -24.87
CA SER A 817 25.87 -5.77 -25.92
C SER A 817 25.67 -6.83 -26.99
N GLU A 818 25.47 -6.38 -28.23
CA GLU A 818 25.50 -7.23 -29.43
C GLU A 818 26.96 -7.52 -29.81
N ILE A 819 27.25 -8.78 -30.10
CA ILE A 819 28.53 -9.29 -30.58
C ILE A 819 28.35 -9.62 -32.06
N ARG A 820 29.22 -9.10 -32.92
CA ARG A 820 29.21 -9.45 -34.34
C ARG A 820 30.31 -10.46 -34.63
N PHE A 821 29.98 -11.45 -35.43
CA PHE A 821 30.88 -12.50 -35.87
C PHE A 821 31.28 -12.25 -37.32
N TYR A 822 32.54 -12.53 -37.64
CA TYR A 822 33.15 -12.22 -38.93
C TYR A 822 33.84 -13.46 -39.49
N ASP A 823 33.62 -13.75 -40.76
CA ASP A 823 34.37 -14.75 -41.54
C ASP A 823 35.35 -13.99 -42.47
N ASP A 824 36.38 -13.40 -41.86
CA ASP A 824 37.33 -12.48 -42.50
C ASP A 824 38.79 -12.91 -42.34
N GLY A 825 39.04 -14.01 -41.62
CA GLY A 825 40.36 -14.53 -41.31
C GLY A 825 41.18 -13.64 -40.36
N ARG A 826 40.55 -12.69 -39.67
CA ARG A 826 41.20 -11.74 -38.75
C ARG A 826 40.69 -11.85 -37.31
N HIS A 827 39.61 -12.59 -37.07
CA HIS A 827 38.96 -12.70 -35.76
C HIS A 827 39.19 -14.06 -35.08
N GLY A 828 40.24 -14.78 -35.47
CA GLY A 828 40.56 -16.10 -34.91
C GLY A 828 39.67 -17.22 -35.48
N ASP A 829 39.07 -16.95 -36.63
CA ASP A 829 38.09 -17.73 -37.37
C ASP A 829 38.71 -18.70 -38.37
N GLY A 830 39.88 -18.42 -38.93
CA GLY A 830 40.50 -19.28 -39.94
C GLY A 830 40.89 -18.50 -41.18
N ALA A 831 40.56 -19.02 -42.35
CA ALA A 831 40.69 -18.29 -43.61
C ALA A 831 39.40 -17.50 -43.88
N ALA A 832 39.50 -16.39 -44.61
CA ALA A 832 38.31 -15.65 -45.00
C ALA A 832 37.40 -16.50 -45.94
N ASP A 833 36.09 -16.40 -45.73
CA ASP A 833 35.03 -17.10 -46.47
C ASP A 833 35.11 -18.64 -46.35
N ASP A 834 35.55 -19.16 -45.21
CA ASP A 834 35.62 -20.61 -44.95
C ASP A 834 34.41 -21.15 -44.15
N GLY A 835 33.51 -20.27 -43.73
CA GLY A 835 32.30 -20.56 -42.96
C GLY A 835 32.53 -20.76 -41.46
N LEU A 836 33.71 -20.42 -40.96
CA LEU A 836 33.97 -20.16 -39.55
C LEU A 836 33.89 -18.65 -39.31
N TYR A 837 33.20 -18.28 -38.25
CA TYR A 837 32.98 -16.88 -37.93
C TYR A 837 33.53 -16.58 -36.55
N GLY A 838 34.42 -15.59 -36.45
CA GLY A 838 35.15 -15.24 -35.26
C GLY A 838 34.60 -13.97 -34.63
N ALA A 839 34.57 -13.95 -33.31
CA ALA A 839 34.27 -12.76 -32.52
C ALA A 839 35.06 -12.77 -31.21
N ALA A 840 34.95 -11.70 -30.44
CA ALA A 840 35.40 -11.67 -29.07
C ALA A 840 34.33 -11.04 -28.18
N ALA A 841 33.98 -11.72 -27.10
CA ALA A 841 33.24 -11.12 -26.01
C ALA A 841 34.13 -10.11 -25.26
N GLU A 842 33.53 -9.01 -24.83
CA GLU A 842 34.18 -8.04 -23.93
C GLU A 842 34.64 -8.70 -22.63
N LYS A 843 35.38 -7.96 -21.79
CA LYS A 843 35.81 -8.47 -20.50
C LYS A 843 34.61 -8.81 -19.62
N LEU A 844 34.38 -10.10 -19.44
CA LEU A 844 33.34 -10.61 -18.57
C LEU A 844 33.88 -10.82 -17.15
N PRO A 845 33.08 -10.54 -16.12
CA PRO A 845 33.38 -11.01 -14.77
C PRO A 845 33.59 -12.53 -14.76
N VAL A 846 34.38 -13.03 -13.79
CA VAL A 846 34.53 -14.48 -13.59
C VAL A 846 33.15 -15.10 -13.34
N GLY A 847 32.81 -16.13 -14.11
CA GLY A 847 31.49 -16.77 -14.05
C GLY A 847 31.17 -17.58 -15.32
N ASP A 848 30.08 -18.33 -15.26
CA ASP A 848 29.50 -19.03 -16.40
C ASP A 848 28.42 -18.15 -17.04
N TYR A 849 28.50 -18.03 -18.35
CA TYR A 849 27.56 -17.27 -19.17
C TYR A 849 26.96 -18.18 -20.22
N PHE A 850 25.92 -17.71 -20.88
CA PHE A 850 25.47 -18.28 -22.14
C PHE A 850 25.54 -17.21 -23.21
N ILE A 851 25.92 -17.61 -24.42
CA ILE A 851 25.83 -16.77 -25.60
C ILE A 851 24.75 -17.35 -26.51
N GLU A 852 23.76 -16.54 -26.84
CA GLU A 852 22.79 -16.78 -27.91
C GLU A 852 23.37 -16.15 -29.18
N ILE A 853 23.44 -16.89 -30.28
CA ILE A 853 23.76 -16.35 -31.60
C ILE A 853 22.61 -16.57 -32.56
N GLU A 854 22.34 -15.57 -33.38
CA GLU A 854 21.41 -15.62 -34.50
C GLU A 854 22.23 -15.46 -35.79
N ALA A 855 22.04 -16.41 -36.71
CA ALA A 855 22.66 -16.43 -38.02
C ALA A 855 21.60 -16.29 -39.12
N GLU A 856 21.85 -15.41 -40.08
CA GLU A 856 21.00 -15.20 -41.24
C GLU A 856 21.81 -15.37 -42.54
N ALA A 857 21.30 -16.16 -43.47
CA ALA A 857 21.86 -16.29 -44.82
C ALA A 857 20.72 -16.44 -45.84
N GLY A 858 20.46 -15.38 -46.60
CA GLY A 858 19.31 -15.33 -47.51
C GLY A 858 17.98 -15.45 -46.75
N SER A 859 17.20 -16.51 -47.02
CA SER A 859 15.94 -16.81 -46.31
C SER A 859 16.11 -17.72 -45.10
N LEU A 860 17.33 -18.21 -44.83
CA LEU A 860 17.60 -19.09 -43.71
C LEU A 860 17.88 -18.27 -42.46
N LYS A 861 17.25 -18.65 -41.35
CA LYS A 861 17.55 -18.14 -40.01
C LYS A 861 17.79 -19.28 -39.06
N LYS A 862 18.82 -19.14 -38.22
CA LYS A 862 19.16 -20.12 -37.18
C LYS A 862 19.59 -19.44 -35.90
N THR A 863 19.25 -20.07 -34.78
CA THR A 863 19.71 -19.63 -33.46
C THR A 863 20.49 -20.78 -32.82
N ALA A 864 21.58 -20.46 -32.14
CA ALA A 864 22.33 -21.40 -31.33
C ALA A 864 22.65 -20.77 -29.98
N VAL A 865 22.80 -21.60 -28.96
CA VAL A 865 23.20 -21.15 -27.61
C VAL A 865 24.39 -21.97 -27.17
N ALA A 866 25.42 -21.35 -26.60
CA ALA A 866 26.51 -22.11 -25.97
C ALA A 866 26.86 -21.57 -24.59
N PRO A 867 27.33 -22.44 -23.68
CA PRO A 867 27.94 -22.01 -22.43
C PRO A 867 29.28 -21.32 -22.69
N LEU A 868 29.61 -20.37 -21.81
CA LEU A 868 30.80 -19.53 -21.86
C LEU A 868 31.37 -19.43 -20.45
N GLY A 869 32.41 -20.22 -20.16
CA GLY A 869 33.06 -20.24 -18.85
C GLY A 869 34.23 -19.24 -18.77
N VAL A 870 34.15 -18.26 -17.87
CA VAL A 870 35.19 -17.25 -17.65
C VAL A 870 35.90 -17.53 -16.34
N GLY A 871 37.05 -18.20 -16.42
CA GLY A 871 37.88 -18.53 -15.26
C GLY A 871 38.57 -17.31 -14.65
N ALA A 872 39.01 -17.44 -13.38
CA ALA A 872 39.87 -16.43 -12.77
C ALA A 872 41.17 -16.27 -13.59
N PRO A 873 41.68 -15.03 -13.80
CA PRO A 873 42.91 -14.83 -14.53
C PRO A 873 44.03 -15.64 -13.87
N ASN A 874 44.75 -16.43 -14.67
CA ASN A 874 45.90 -17.20 -14.19
C ASN A 874 46.86 -16.26 -13.47
N ALA A 875 47.18 -16.56 -12.21
CA ALA A 875 48.22 -15.84 -11.50
C ALA A 875 49.51 -15.89 -12.35
N PRO A 876 50.21 -14.76 -12.54
CA PRO A 876 51.45 -14.76 -13.33
C PRO A 876 52.42 -15.78 -12.73
N ALA A 877 52.96 -16.65 -13.57
CA ALA A 877 53.90 -17.69 -13.16
C ALA A 877 55.03 -17.05 -12.34
N LYS A 878 55.23 -17.53 -11.11
CA LYS A 878 56.34 -17.07 -10.26
C LYS A 878 57.65 -17.22 -11.06
N PRO A 879 58.49 -16.17 -11.15
CA PRO A 879 59.75 -16.28 -11.85
C PRO A 879 60.59 -17.37 -11.19
N VAL A 880 60.98 -18.37 -11.99
CA VAL A 880 61.90 -19.42 -11.57
C VAL A 880 63.22 -18.76 -11.21
N ARG A 881 63.54 -18.71 -9.92
CA ARG A 881 64.89 -18.34 -9.46
C ARG A 881 65.85 -19.39 -10.04
N ARG A 882 66.67 -18.99 -11.02
CA ARG A 882 67.87 -19.75 -11.38
C ARG A 882 68.79 -19.77 -10.17
N GLY A 883 68.97 -20.95 -9.58
CA GLY A 883 69.95 -21.18 -8.52
C GLY A 883 71.37 -20.96 -9.04
N ARG A 884 72.20 -20.36 -8.19
CA ARG A 884 73.65 -20.53 -8.23
C ARG A 884 74.01 -21.75 -7.41
#